data_AF-A0A1Y2X8Y1-F1
#
_entry.id   AF-A0A1Y2X8Y1-F1
#
_cell.length_a   1.000
_cell.length_b   1.000
_cell.length_c   1.000
_cell.angle_alpha   90.00
_cell.angle_beta   90.00
_cell.angle_gamma   90.00
#
_symmetry.space_group_name_H-M   'P 1'
#
loop_
_entity.id
_entity.type
_entity.pdbx_description
1 polymer ?
#
loop_
_entity_poly.entity_id
_entity_poly.type
_entity_poly.pdbx_seq_one_letter_code
_entity_poly.pdbx_strand_id
1 'polypeptide(L)'
;MSTTMDLHQFRCRTKGLVHSAVSAAVAIMLSIPFLSRIPLTEVVGNRSIEVNVAELEAKADEGVKRYPAKQHARKVAKELGADNGIIYLPGQLESTWEDSDQGPPFRQRRYFYYLTGADFPGCSVTYDIAADKLTLWVPFTPPATILWFGKTPTLEECLARSDVHDVKYIGELPAYLSARLTTIKSLYALRSAQLPKFDGFEQLRSSLKIDVTSLQPAMDEARVIKSDYEVAMIRRANEISSAAHRKVALQLGSMKNECEIEATFSAACKAANAKAQAYPIIAGSGSNASTLHYEANNEPLAGRQLVVLDAGTEWSCYASDITRTLPLGPRYRFNLEARAIYELVHKMQDECIQRIKPGVIFRDLQLHATFIAVQGLLELGILHNGTAEEIFKNGTGAAFFPHGLGHHVGLDVHDVLSKDLLRPAGESMWGKRRPIGPQSVRAMIKQAASNAAPTPSSPTNTDTSTSQDPQSPSTVTESSPTQSANPLLPPSPPPAAAEPTSQPSSRKNSSNSDNGTVNGDIDPPLPPEPQPRRLASPPQRQQSISQPTSKNKKSKRPVRSALQPNMVVTVEPGIYFCRPYIEAYFLRRPEHARYIDAAALERYWAVGGVRVEDCVLVTQDGCEDLTTAPKGGELLRLMGYA
;
A
#
# COMPACT_ATOMS: atom_id res chain seq x y z
N MET A 1 44.21 -41.27 -26.10
CA MET A 1 44.79 -40.44 -27.19
C MET A 1 43.73 -40.25 -28.27
N SER A 2 44.01 -39.40 -29.26
CA SER A 2 43.15 -39.03 -30.40
C SER A 2 42.49 -40.25 -31.09
N THR A 3 41.25 -40.20 -31.61
CA THR A 3 40.54 -39.22 -32.48
C THR A 3 41.08 -39.18 -33.91
N THR A 4 40.27 -39.65 -34.89
CA THR A 4 40.07 -39.19 -36.30
C THR A 4 39.24 -40.26 -37.07
N MET A 5 38.10 -39.94 -37.70
CA MET A 5 37.86 -39.49 -39.11
C MET A 5 38.05 -40.60 -40.18
N ASP A 6 37.23 -40.73 -41.25
CA ASP A 6 36.06 -39.95 -41.69
C ASP A 6 35.06 -40.74 -42.61
N LEU A 7 33.98 -40.06 -43.04
CA LEU A 7 33.05 -40.26 -44.18
C LEU A 7 33.36 -41.44 -45.14
N HIS A 8 32.38 -42.25 -45.60
CA HIS A 8 31.13 -41.88 -46.30
C HIS A 8 30.19 -43.14 -46.48
N GLN A 9 29.00 -43.23 -47.12
CA GLN A 9 28.11 -42.37 -47.94
C GLN A 9 26.66 -42.95 -48.01
N PHE A 10 25.69 -42.14 -48.49
CA PHE A 10 24.40 -42.47 -49.18
C PHE A 10 23.15 -43.14 -48.52
N ARG A 11 21.99 -42.50 -48.83
CA ARG A 11 20.58 -42.99 -48.95
C ARG A 11 19.69 -43.13 -47.69
N CYS A 12 18.38 -43.36 -47.91
CA CYS A 12 17.32 -42.51 -47.30
C CYS A 12 15.98 -43.20 -46.92
N ARG A 13 15.43 -42.79 -45.74
CA ARG A 13 14.02 -42.69 -45.28
C ARG A 13 12.97 -43.85 -45.43
N THR A 14 12.35 -44.19 -44.27
CA THR A 14 10.93 -44.60 -44.02
C THR A 14 10.40 -45.92 -44.64
N LYS A 15 9.42 -46.69 -44.12
CA LYS A 15 8.55 -46.75 -42.90
C LYS A 15 7.99 -48.22 -42.81
N GLY A 16 7.38 -48.78 -41.76
CA GLY A 16 7.07 -48.31 -40.39
C GLY A 16 5.58 -48.49 -40.00
N LEU A 17 5.16 -49.64 -39.43
CA LEU A 17 3.73 -49.96 -39.13
C LEU A 17 3.50 -51.00 -37.99
N VAL A 18 3.05 -50.56 -36.80
CA VAL A 18 2.19 -51.32 -35.85
C VAL A 18 1.40 -50.32 -34.97
N HIS A 19 0.09 -50.17 -35.22
CA HIS A 19 -0.89 -49.55 -34.31
C HIS A 19 -2.32 -49.79 -34.84
N SER A 20 -3.01 -50.84 -34.36
CA SER A 20 -4.45 -51.02 -34.60
C SER A 20 -5.04 -52.08 -33.65
N ALA A 21 -5.96 -51.66 -32.77
CA ALA A 21 -6.80 -52.56 -31.95
C ALA A 21 -7.94 -51.81 -31.22
N VAL A 22 -7.71 -50.54 -30.81
CA VAL A 22 -8.60 -49.83 -29.86
C VAL A 22 -9.54 -48.81 -30.53
N SER A 23 -9.34 -48.47 -31.81
CA SER A 23 -10.03 -47.34 -32.46
C SER A 23 -11.42 -47.64 -33.04
N ALA A 24 -11.94 -48.86 -32.90
CA ALA A 24 -13.15 -49.31 -33.60
C ALA A 24 -14.47 -49.05 -32.84
N ALA A 25 -14.44 -48.96 -31.51
CA ALA A 25 -15.67 -48.90 -30.69
C ALA A 25 -16.30 -47.50 -30.57
N VAL A 26 -15.54 -46.43 -30.89
CA VAL A 26 -15.97 -45.03 -30.65
C VAL A 26 -16.85 -44.49 -31.80
N ALA A 27 -16.76 -45.07 -33.00
CA ALA A 27 -17.35 -44.52 -34.22
C ALA A 27 -18.87 -44.76 -34.42
N ILE A 28 -19.53 -45.49 -33.52
CA ILE A 28 -20.95 -45.92 -33.68
C ILE A 28 -21.90 -45.20 -32.68
N MET A 29 -21.37 -44.46 -31.70
CA MET A 29 -22.15 -43.84 -30.61
C MET A 29 -22.58 -42.37 -30.85
N LEU A 30 -22.47 -41.83 -32.07
CA LEU A 30 -22.70 -40.41 -32.39
C LEU A 30 -23.76 -40.17 -33.48
N SER A 31 -24.89 -40.90 -33.44
CA SER A 31 -25.90 -40.88 -34.52
C SER A 31 -27.38 -40.90 -34.07
N ILE A 32 -27.71 -40.52 -32.83
CA ILE A 32 -29.11 -40.38 -32.37
C ILE A 32 -29.27 -39.09 -31.52
N PRO A 33 -30.26 -38.21 -31.79
CA PRO A 33 -30.46 -36.97 -31.04
C PRO A 33 -31.55 -37.05 -29.95
N PHE A 34 -31.33 -36.27 -28.89
CA PHE A 34 -32.31 -35.70 -27.94
C PHE A 34 -32.91 -36.61 -26.83
N LEU A 35 -33.01 -36.03 -25.62
CA LEU A 35 -33.53 -36.57 -24.35
C LEU A 35 -32.73 -37.77 -23.74
N SER A 36 -32.48 -37.84 -22.42
CA SER A 36 -32.78 -36.89 -21.32
C SER A 36 -31.92 -37.08 -20.06
N ARG A 37 -31.40 -35.96 -19.54
CA ARG A 37 -31.12 -35.61 -18.11
C ARG A 37 -30.20 -36.52 -17.24
N ILE A 38 -29.40 -35.84 -16.40
CA ILE A 38 -28.50 -36.35 -15.34
C ILE A 38 -27.21 -37.01 -15.88
N PRO A 39 -26.05 -36.44 -15.50
CA PRO A 39 -25.09 -37.24 -14.74
C PRO A 39 -24.66 -36.55 -13.43
N LEU A 40 -24.40 -37.38 -12.42
CA LEU A 40 -23.68 -37.02 -11.19
C LEU A 40 -22.21 -37.46 -11.29
N THR A 41 -21.43 -37.16 -10.25
CA THR A 41 -20.03 -37.57 -10.00
C THR A 41 -18.94 -36.90 -10.85
N GLU A 42 -18.04 -36.24 -10.13
CA GLU A 42 -16.78 -35.70 -10.64
C GLU A 42 -15.71 -36.80 -10.69
N VAL A 43 -14.75 -36.67 -11.61
CA VAL A 43 -13.43 -37.30 -11.47
C VAL A 43 -12.41 -36.16 -11.52
N VAL A 44 -11.64 -36.00 -10.44
CA VAL A 44 -10.68 -34.90 -10.27
C VAL A 44 -9.46 -35.14 -11.17
N GLY A 45 -9.60 -34.80 -12.44
CA GLY A 45 -8.49 -34.73 -13.39
C GLY A 45 -7.56 -33.58 -13.02
N ASN A 46 -6.31 -33.90 -12.68
CA ASN A 46 -5.29 -32.96 -12.24
C ASN A 46 -4.86 -32.00 -13.37
N ARG A 47 -5.67 -30.98 -13.64
CA ARG A 47 -5.38 -29.96 -14.66
C ARG A 47 -4.34 -28.97 -14.14
N SER A 48 -3.14 -29.04 -14.70
CA SER A 48 -2.24 -27.91 -14.76
C SER A 48 -2.96 -26.73 -15.44
N ILE A 49 -3.29 -25.70 -14.65
CA ILE A 49 -3.85 -24.45 -15.19
C ILE A 49 -2.69 -23.67 -15.81
N GLU A 50 -2.36 -24.00 -17.06
CA GLU A 50 -1.56 -23.12 -17.90
C GLU A 50 -2.39 -21.86 -18.16
N VAL A 51 -1.99 -20.75 -17.55
CA VAL A 51 -2.63 -19.45 -17.75
C VAL A 51 -2.29 -18.98 -19.16
N ASN A 52 -3.20 -19.22 -20.10
CA ASN A 52 -3.03 -18.80 -21.49
C ASN A 52 -3.10 -17.27 -21.61
N VAL A 53 -1.95 -16.62 -21.46
CA VAL A 53 -1.80 -15.16 -21.50
C VAL A 53 -2.37 -14.57 -22.79
N ALA A 54 -2.18 -15.25 -23.93
CA ALA A 54 -2.66 -14.79 -25.23
C ALA A 54 -4.20 -14.76 -25.33
N GLU A 55 -4.92 -15.64 -24.64
CA GLU A 55 -6.40 -15.62 -24.59
C GLU A 55 -6.98 -14.50 -23.71
N LEU A 56 -6.17 -13.88 -22.85
CA LEU A 56 -6.54 -12.71 -22.06
C LEU A 56 -6.19 -11.42 -22.82
N GLU A 57 -5.01 -11.37 -23.44
CA GLU A 57 -4.60 -10.28 -24.33
C GLU A 57 -5.56 -10.13 -25.53
N ALA A 58 -6.03 -11.25 -26.10
CA ALA A 58 -7.03 -11.26 -27.18
C ALA A 58 -8.45 -10.83 -26.75
N LYS A 59 -8.72 -10.68 -25.44
CA LYS A 59 -10.00 -10.20 -24.89
C LYS A 59 -9.95 -8.75 -24.42
N ALA A 60 -8.80 -8.08 -24.54
CA ALA A 60 -8.68 -6.66 -24.25
C ALA A 60 -9.42 -5.84 -25.32
N ASP A 61 -10.39 -5.04 -24.88
CA ASP A 61 -11.09 -4.08 -25.73
C ASP A 61 -10.11 -3.08 -26.38
N GLU A 62 -10.47 -2.50 -27.53
CA GLU A 62 -9.63 -1.58 -28.31
C GLU A 62 -9.12 -0.41 -27.44
N GLY A 63 -9.96 0.08 -26.52
CA GLY A 63 -9.62 1.16 -25.57
C GLY A 63 -8.57 0.80 -24.52
N VAL A 64 -8.23 -0.48 -24.34
CA VAL A 64 -7.21 -0.95 -23.36
C VAL A 64 -5.82 -1.10 -24.01
N LYS A 65 -5.71 -1.00 -25.34
CA LYS A 65 -4.47 -1.28 -26.08
C LYS A 65 -3.38 -0.19 -25.98
N ARG A 66 -3.74 1.04 -25.63
CA ARG A 66 -2.84 2.22 -25.61
C ARG A 66 -2.97 2.96 -24.27
N TYR A 67 -1.85 3.39 -23.68
CA TYR A 67 -1.85 4.05 -22.38
C TYR A 67 -2.56 5.43 -22.43
N PRO A 68 -3.55 5.72 -21.55
CA PRO A 68 -4.42 6.91 -21.62
C PRO A 68 -3.82 8.17 -20.93
N ALA A 69 -2.55 8.45 -21.23
CA ALA A 69 -1.82 9.63 -20.77
C ALA A 69 -2.58 10.96 -20.97
N LYS A 70 -3.34 11.10 -22.06
CA LYS A 70 -4.11 12.28 -22.43
C LYS A 70 -5.35 12.48 -21.57
N GLN A 71 -6.05 11.38 -21.26
CA GLN A 71 -7.14 11.37 -20.29
C GLN A 71 -6.60 11.78 -18.91
N HIS A 72 -5.47 11.20 -18.50
CA HIS A 72 -4.81 11.50 -17.23
C HIS A 72 -4.35 12.97 -17.15
N ALA A 73 -3.72 13.53 -18.19
CA ALA A 73 -3.28 14.91 -18.22
C ALA A 73 -4.45 15.92 -18.11
N ARG A 74 -5.53 15.71 -18.87
CA ARG A 74 -6.77 16.52 -18.80
C ARG A 74 -7.40 16.44 -17.40
N LYS A 75 -7.39 15.27 -16.77
CA LYS A 75 -7.89 15.04 -15.40
C LYS A 75 -7.06 15.77 -14.34
N VAL A 76 -5.73 15.78 -14.48
CA VAL A 76 -4.83 16.54 -13.61
C VAL A 76 -5.07 18.05 -13.73
N ALA A 77 -5.19 18.59 -14.95
CA ALA A 77 -5.50 20.02 -15.14
C ALA A 77 -6.86 20.41 -14.53
N LYS A 78 -7.86 19.52 -14.63
CA LYS A 78 -9.18 19.69 -14.01
C LYS A 78 -9.11 19.78 -12.48
N GLU A 79 -8.41 18.87 -11.80
CA GLU A 79 -8.28 18.93 -10.33
C GLU A 79 -7.30 20.01 -9.85
N LEU A 80 -6.35 20.43 -10.70
CA LEU A 80 -5.52 21.62 -10.49
C LEU A 80 -6.32 22.92 -10.59
N GLY A 81 -7.50 22.89 -11.26
CA GLY A 81 -8.33 24.06 -11.51
C GLY A 81 -7.70 25.07 -12.46
N ALA A 82 -6.85 24.61 -13.38
CA ALA A 82 -6.12 25.45 -14.33
C ALA A 82 -6.61 25.22 -15.76
N ASP A 83 -6.85 26.33 -16.48
CA ASP A 83 -7.16 26.39 -17.91
C ASP A 83 -5.93 26.74 -18.77
N ASN A 84 -4.85 27.20 -18.15
CA ASN A 84 -3.61 27.63 -18.81
C ASN A 84 -2.38 27.22 -18.00
N GLY A 85 -1.24 27.16 -18.69
CA GLY A 85 0.06 26.85 -18.10
C GLY A 85 0.74 25.64 -18.74
N ILE A 86 2.02 25.48 -18.42
CA ILE A 86 2.79 24.27 -18.70
C ILE A 86 2.90 23.45 -17.41
N ILE A 87 2.46 22.19 -17.43
CA ILE A 87 2.89 21.21 -16.42
C ILE A 87 4.20 20.59 -16.92
N TYR A 88 5.23 20.53 -16.06
CA TYR A 88 6.50 19.88 -16.35
C TYR A 88 6.83 18.81 -15.30
N LEU A 89 7.12 17.59 -15.76
CA LEU A 89 7.60 16.51 -14.90
C LEU A 89 8.87 15.87 -15.51
N PRO A 90 10.01 15.89 -14.80
CA PRO A 90 11.16 15.09 -15.17
C PRO A 90 10.98 13.64 -14.68
N GLY A 91 11.19 12.68 -15.59
CA GLY A 91 11.25 11.26 -15.27
C GLY A 91 12.45 10.90 -14.40
N GLN A 92 12.61 9.61 -14.13
CA GLN A 92 13.76 9.09 -13.39
C GLN A 92 14.98 8.94 -14.31
N LEU A 93 16.16 9.20 -13.76
CA LEU A 93 17.44 8.87 -14.39
C LEU A 93 17.92 7.51 -13.88
N GLU A 94 18.79 6.85 -14.64
CA GLU A 94 19.62 5.78 -14.09
C GLU A 94 20.50 6.30 -12.96
N SER A 95 20.91 5.37 -12.10
CA SER A 95 21.79 5.60 -10.96
C SER A 95 22.59 4.33 -10.74
N THR A 96 23.91 4.45 -10.60
CA THR A 96 24.76 3.35 -10.15
C THR A 96 24.81 3.29 -8.62
N TRP A 97 25.39 2.21 -8.09
CA TRP A 97 25.89 2.19 -6.71
C TRP A 97 27.18 3.01 -6.59
N GLU A 98 27.56 3.33 -5.35
CA GLU A 98 28.84 3.95 -5.03
C GLU A 98 30.00 3.08 -5.57
N ASP A 99 30.93 3.71 -6.29
CA ASP A 99 32.08 3.11 -6.96
C ASP A 99 31.80 1.88 -7.86
N SER A 100 30.60 1.80 -8.45
CA SER A 100 30.18 0.71 -9.34
C SER A 100 29.67 1.20 -10.71
N ASP A 101 29.76 0.33 -11.72
CA ASP A 101 29.05 0.48 -13.00
C ASP A 101 27.63 -0.14 -12.97
N GLN A 102 27.32 -0.93 -11.94
CA GLN A 102 25.99 -1.50 -11.69
C GLN A 102 25.14 -0.56 -10.84
N GLY A 103 23.82 -0.73 -10.90
CA GLY A 103 22.86 0.06 -10.10
C GLY A 103 21.68 -0.76 -9.57
N PRO A 104 20.80 -0.16 -8.75
CA PRO A 104 19.51 -0.75 -8.43
C PRO A 104 18.65 -0.97 -9.69
N PRO A 105 17.71 -1.94 -9.67
CA PRO A 105 16.70 -2.06 -10.71
C PRO A 105 15.95 -0.73 -10.93
N PHE A 106 15.84 -0.31 -12.18
CA PHE A 106 15.17 0.95 -12.54
C PHE A 106 13.70 0.94 -12.11
N ARG A 107 13.24 2.03 -11.47
CA ARG A 107 11.83 2.26 -11.12
C ARG A 107 11.41 3.67 -11.52
N GLN A 108 10.52 3.80 -12.48
CA GLN A 108 10.02 5.11 -12.92
C GLN A 108 9.23 5.86 -11.83
N ARG A 109 9.35 7.18 -11.82
CA ARG A 109 8.55 8.09 -10.97
C ARG A 109 7.07 7.98 -11.34
N ARG A 110 6.22 7.53 -10.42
CA ARG A 110 4.80 7.25 -10.73
C ARG A 110 3.99 8.45 -11.22
N TYR A 111 4.25 9.67 -10.75
CA TYR A 111 3.60 10.87 -11.32
C TYR A 111 4.00 11.13 -12.79
N PHE A 112 5.27 10.89 -13.15
CA PHE A 112 5.70 10.99 -14.55
C PHE A 112 5.07 9.87 -15.40
N TYR A 113 5.08 8.64 -14.88
CA TYR A 113 4.45 7.49 -15.55
C TYR A 113 2.95 7.74 -15.78
N TYR A 114 2.24 8.31 -14.80
CA TYR A 114 0.81 8.63 -14.89
C TYR A 114 0.44 9.51 -16.10
N LEU A 115 1.36 10.40 -16.52
CA LEU A 115 1.16 11.28 -17.69
C LEU A 115 1.82 10.78 -18.98
N THR A 116 2.34 9.54 -19.03
CA THR A 116 3.16 9.07 -20.17
C THR A 116 3.07 7.58 -20.51
N GLY A 117 2.89 6.69 -19.54
CA GLY A 117 3.08 5.24 -19.73
C GLY A 117 4.54 4.82 -19.99
N ALA A 118 5.51 5.74 -19.85
CA ALA A 118 6.90 5.53 -20.25
C ALA A 118 7.78 5.04 -19.07
N ASP A 119 8.04 3.74 -19.02
CA ASP A 119 8.87 3.09 -17.99
C ASP A 119 10.30 2.84 -18.48
N PHE A 120 11.02 3.92 -18.81
CA PHE A 120 12.44 3.91 -19.16
C PHE A 120 13.12 5.25 -18.77
N PRO A 121 14.45 5.28 -18.58
CA PRO A 121 15.16 6.42 -18.00
C PRO A 121 15.28 7.62 -18.93
N GLY A 122 15.77 8.74 -18.37
CA GLY A 122 16.20 9.91 -19.15
C GLY A 122 15.07 10.76 -19.74
N CYS A 123 13.81 10.38 -19.53
CA CYS A 123 12.66 11.05 -20.13
C CYS A 123 12.18 12.28 -19.34
N SER A 124 11.39 13.13 -19.99
CA SER A 124 10.63 14.23 -19.38
C SER A 124 9.30 14.44 -20.10
N VAL A 125 8.31 15.10 -19.49
CA VAL A 125 7.00 15.37 -20.12
C VAL A 125 6.58 16.80 -19.87
N THR A 126 5.98 17.41 -20.90
CA THR A 126 5.33 18.73 -20.80
C THR A 126 3.87 18.63 -21.22
N TYR A 127 2.97 19.20 -20.42
CA TYR A 127 1.57 19.39 -20.81
C TYR A 127 1.26 20.88 -20.92
N ASP A 128 1.06 21.38 -22.13
CA ASP A 128 0.48 22.69 -22.40
C ASP A 128 -1.04 22.57 -22.26
N ILE A 129 -1.58 23.12 -21.18
CA ILE A 129 -2.99 22.94 -20.79
C ILE A 129 -3.92 23.64 -21.80
N ALA A 130 -3.60 24.90 -22.15
CA ALA A 130 -4.46 25.73 -23.00
C ALA A 130 -4.45 25.29 -24.47
N ALA A 131 -3.30 24.82 -24.98
CA ALA A 131 -3.22 24.23 -26.31
C ALA A 131 -3.69 22.76 -26.36
N ASP A 132 -3.99 22.16 -25.20
CA ASP A 132 -4.12 20.72 -24.96
C ASP A 132 -3.05 19.91 -25.72
N LYS A 133 -1.77 20.14 -25.41
CA LYS A 133 -0.63 19.40 -26.02
C LYS A 133 0.22 18.73 -24.96
N LEU A 134 0.24 17.40 -25.00
CA LEU A 134 1.00 16.54 -24.08
C LEU A 134 2.17 15.92 -24.84
N THR A 135 3.38 16.39 -24.58
CA THR A 135 4.59 15.97 -25.30
C THR A 135 5.51 15.19 -24.38
N LEU A 136 5.84 13.96 -24.78
CA LEU A 136 6.90 13.14 -24.15
C LEU A 136 8.25 13.47 -24.80
N TRP A 137 9.27 13.64 -23.98
CA TRP A 137 10.64 13.97 -24.38
C TRP A 137 11.53 12.79 -23.99
N VAL A 138 12.12 12.11 -24.97
CA VAL A 138 12.91 10.88 -24.79
C VAL A 138 14.40 11.11 -25.06
N PRO A 139 15.32 10.35 -24.44
CA PRO A 139 16.73 10.38 -24.83
C PRO A 139 16.91 9.91 -26.28
N PHE A 140 17.93 10.46 -26.96
CA PHE A 140 18.46 9.86 -28.19
C PHE A 140 19.53 8.84 -27.82
N THR A 141 19.45 7.63 -28.37
CA THR A 141 20.41 6.55 -28.13
C THR A 141 21.36 6.42 -29.33
N PRO A 142 22.66 6.77 -29.18
CA PRO A 142 23.61 6.68 -30.28
C PRO A 142 23.78 5.23 -30.77
N PRO A 143 23.94 4.96 -32.07
CA PRO A 143 24.05 3.60 -32.60
C PRO A 143 25.15 2.74 -31.94
N ALA A 144 26.24 3.35 -31.47
CA ALA A 144 27.32 2.66 -30.78
C ALA A 144 26.93 2.10 -29.39
N THR A 145 25.96 2.71 -28.68
CA THR A 145 25.52 2.22 -27.37
C THR A 145 24.48 1.09 -27.46
N ILE A 146 23.83 0.94 -28.63
CA ILE A 146 22.86 -0.13 -28.90
C ILE A 146 23.50 -1.53 -28.77
N LEU A 147 24.80 -1.65 -29.07
CA LEU A 147 25.58 -2.87 -28.89
C LEU A 147 25.65 -3.34 -27.42
N TRP A 148 25.60 -2.40 -26.47
CA TRP A 148 25.82 -2.65 -25.05
C TRP A 148 24.51 -2.76 -24.26
N PHE A 149 23.57 -1.85 -24.51
CA PHE A 149 22.35 -1.70 -23.71
C PHE A 149 21.06 -2.02 -24.49
N GLY A 150 21.18 -2.43 -25.75
CA GLY A 150 20.03 -2.64 -26.65
C GLY A 150 19.40 -1.33 -27.12
N LYS A 151 18.16 -1.40 -27.63
CA LYS A 151 17.43 -0.23 -28.14
C LYS A 151 16.52 0.35 -27.06
N THR A 152 16.59 1.66 -26.84
CA THR A 152 15.46 2.41 -26.27
C THR A 152 14.31 2.48 -27.28
N PRO A 153 13.05 2.60 -26.84
CA PRO A 153 11.92 2.83 -27.75
C PRO A 153 12.12 4.06 -28.64
N THR A 154 11.80 3.93 -29.93
CA THR A 154 11.76 5.03 -30.89
C THR A 154 10.58 5.97 -30.63
N LEU A 155 10.58 7.14 -31.28
CA LEU A 155 9.45 8.09 -31.24
C LEU A 155 8.13 7.43 -31.68
N GLU A 156 8.20 6.60 -32.73
CA GLU A 156 7.07 5.86 -33.30
C GLU A 156 6.54 4.78 -32.34
N GLU A 157 7.42 3.99 -31.72
CA GLU A 157 7.03 2.98 -30.71
C GLU A 157 6.44 3.64 -29.45
N CYS A 158 6.93 4.83 -29.05
CA CYS A 158 6.36 5.61 -27.96
C CYS A 158 4.94 6.12 -28.30
N LEU A 159 4.76 6.68 -29.50
CA LEU A 159 3.45 7.10 -29.99
C LEU A 159 2.47 5.93 -30.07
N ALA A 160 2.89 4.78 -30.60
CA ALA A 160 2.05 3.59 -30.69
C ALA A 160 1.55 3.11 -29.32
N ARG A 161 2.39 3.18 -28.28
CA ARG A 161 2.09 2.68 -26.93
C ARG A 161 1.31 3.64 -26.02
N SER A 162 1.32 4.95 -26.29
CA SER A 162 0.74 5.96 -25.39
C SER A 162 0.05 7.09 -26.16
N ASP A 163 -1.11 7.55 -25.69
CA ASP A 163 -1.96 8.56 -26.37
C ASP A 163 -1.48 10.02 -26.19
N VAL A 164 -0.21 10.21 -25.86
CA VAL A 164 0.49 11.50 -25.93
C VAL A 164 0.32 12.15 -27.31
N HIS A 165 0.28 13.48 -27.33
CA HIS A 165 0.05 14.29 -28.53
C HIS A 165 1.26 14.29 -29.48
N ASP A 166 2.47 14.16 -28.92
CA ASP A 166 3.74 14.27 -29.64
C ASP A 166 4.85 13.55 -28.83
N VAL A 167 5.89 13.05 -29.52
CA VAL A 167 7.09 12.46 -28.90
C VAL A 167 8.33 13.02 -29.59
N LYS A 168 9.24 13.61 -28.81
CA LYS A 168 10.40 14.36 -29.31
C LYS A 168 11.69 13.98 -28.58
N TYR A 169 12.83 14.34 -29.15
CA TYR A 169 14.11 14.15 -28.45
C TYR A 169 14.31 15.22 -27.37
N ILE A 170 14.81 14.81 -26.19
CA ILE A 170 14.97 15.70 -25.05
C ILE A 170 15.97 16.84 -25.28
N GLY A 171 16.83 16.76 -26.31
CA GLY A 171 17.65 17.88 -26.77
C GLY A 171 16.86 19.07 -27.33
N GLU A 172 15.61 18.87 -27.79
CA GLU A 172 14.72 19.95 -28.23
C GLU A 172 14.00 20.66 -27.06
N LEU A 173 13.93 20.02 -25.88
CA LEU A 173 13.16 20.51 -24.72
C LEU A 173 13.59 21.90 -24.24
N PRO A 174 14.89 22.26 -24.15
CA PRO A 174 15.31 23.62 -23.77
C PRO A 174 14.79 24.70 -24.72
N ALA A 175 14.82 24.46 -26.03
CA ALA A 175 14.33 25.39 -27.04
C ALA A 175 12.81 25.52 -26.98
N TYR A 176 12.10 24.40 -26.84
CA TYR A 176 10.64 24.38 -26.66
C TYR A 176 10.20 25.15 -25.41
N LEU A 177 10.81 24.87 -24.24
CA LEU A 177 10.48 25.55 -22.99
C LEU A 177 10.84 27.04 -23.06
N SER A 178 12.00 27.39 -23.63
CA SER A 178 12.37 28.79 -23.85
C SER A 178 11.32 29.52 -24.67
N ALA A 179 10.90 28.94 -25.81
CA ALA A 179 9.88 29.54 -26.66
C ALA A 179 8.51 29.65 -25.94
N ARG A 180 7.96 28.55 -25.41
CA ARG A 180 6.63 28.55 -24.79
C ARG A 180 6.56 29.41 -23.53
N LEU A 181 7.58 29.42 -22.69
CA LEU A 181 7.57 30.19 -21.43
C LEU A 181 7.80 31.71 -21.62
N THR A 182 8.11 32.17 -22.84
CA THR A 182 7.95 33.60 -23.16
C THR A 182 6.47 34.02 -23.22
N THR A 183 5.58 33.14 -23.69
CA THR A 183 4.15 33.45 -23.87
C THR A 183 3.26 32.93 -22.74
N ILE A 184 3.48 31.69 -22.29
CA ILE A 184 2.74 31.05 -21.19
C ILE A 184 3.52 31.26 -19.89
N LYS A 185 3.01 32.13 -19.02
CA LYS A 185 3.70 32.54 -17.78
C LYS A 185 3.45 31.64 -16.56
N SER A 186 2.54 30.68 -16.65
CA SER A 186 2.26 29.70 -15.58
C SER A 186 3.06 28.41 -15.80
N LEU A 187 3.87 28.00 -14.82
CA LEU A 187 4.65 26.75 -14.85
C LEU A 187 4.38 25.93 -13.58
N TYR A 188 3.93 24.69 -13.74
CA TYR A 188 3.58 23.77 -12.67
C TYR A 188 4.59 22.61 -12.60
N ALA A 189 5.13 22.32 -11.41
CA ALA A 189 5.97 21.16 -11.13
C ALA A 189 5.69 20.59 -9.73
N LEU A 190 6.21 19.41 -9.40
CA LEU A 190 5.93 18.76 -8.09
C LEU A 190 6.75 19.30 -6.92
N ARG A 191 7.88 19.97 -7.20
CA ARG A 191 8.85 20.53 -6.23
C ARG A 191 9.94 21.32 -6.93
N SER A 192 10.54 22.29 -6.25
CA SER A 192 11.59 23.16 -6.81
C SER A 192 12.79 22.41 -7.40
N ALA A 193 13.18 21.28 -6.79
CA ALA A 193 14.26 20.42 -7.28
C ALA A 193 13.95 19.65 -8.58
N GLN A 194 12.68 19.68 -9.03
CA GLN A 194 12.19 19.07 -10.27
C GLN A 194 11.75 20.11 -11.31
N LEU A 195 12.14 21.38 -11.15
CA LEU A 195 12.02 22.38 -12.21
C LEU A 195 12.96 22.06 -13.40
N PRO A 196 12.72 22.63 -14.60
CA PRO A 196 13.62 22.49 -15.73
C PRO A 196 15.05 22.92 -15.40
N LYS A 197 16.03 22.28 -16.06
CA LYS A 197 17.47 22.59 -15.93
C LYS A 197 18.05 22.76 -17.33
N PHE A 198 18.20 24.00 -17.78
CA PHE A 198 18.81 24.36 -19.05
C PHE A 198 19.29 25.83 -19.03
N ASP A 199 20.24 26.16 -19.88
CA ASP A 199 20.81 27.51 -19.96
C ASP A 199 19.77 28.54 -20.41
N GLY A 200 19.61 29.63 -19.66
CA GLY A 200 18.55 30.62 -19.86
C GLY A 200 17.29 30.42 -19.00
N PHE A 201 17.13 29.27 -18.32
CA PHE A 201 15.94 29.04 -17.49
C PHE A 201 15.82 30.03 -16.33
N GLU A 202 16.91 30.35 -15.64
CA GLU A 202 16.86 31.21 -14.44
C GLU A 202 16.57 32.69 -14.79
N GLN A 203 16.97 33.13 -15.99
CA GLN A 203 16.56 34.41 -16.57
C GLN A 203 15.06 34.42 -16.83
N LEU A 204 14.52 33.39 -17.50
CA LEU A 204 13.08 33.24 -17.75
C LEU A 204 12.28 33.18 -16.45
N ARG A 205 12.78 32.46 -15.44
CA ARG A 205 12.16 32.20 -14.13
C ARG A 205 11.65 33.48 -13.45
N SER A 206 12.39 34.58 -13.55
CA SER A 206 12.01 35.89 -13.01
C SER A 206 10.66 36.40 -13.53
N SER A 207 10.25 35.97 -14.74
CA SER A 207 9.00 36.33 -15.40
C SER A 207 7.88 35.31 -15.24
N LEU A 208 8.10 34.20 -14.52
CA LEU A 208 7.17 33.08 -14.43
C LEU A 208 6.47 32.99 -13.08
N LYS A 209 5.15 32.77 -13.13
CA LYS A 209 4.38 32.26 -11.99
C LYS A 209 4.64 30.76 -11.87
N ILE A 210 5.65 30.40 -11.09
CA ILE A 210 6.01 29.01 -10.80
C ILE A 210 5.20 28.50 -9.60
N ASP A 211 4.47 27.42 -9.80
CA ASP A 211 3.74 26.68 -8.76
C ASP A 211 4.40 25.32 -8.55
N VAL A 212 4.82 25.07 -7.30
CA VAL A 212 5.44 23.81 -6.85
C VAL A 212 4.68 23.19 -5.67
N THR A 213 3.40 23.56 -5.48
CA THR A 213 2.59 23.21 -4.30
C THR A 213 1.22 22.65 -4.67
N SER A 214 0.59 23.15 -5.74
CA SER A 214 -0.77 22.74 -6.14
C SER A 214 -0.79 21.47 -7.00
N LEU A 215 0.29 21.20 -7.75
CA LEU A 215 0.33 20.08 -8.69
C LEU A 215 0.24 18.72 -8.02
N GLN A 216 1.00 18.47 -6.94
CA GLN A 216 1.00 17.15 -6.30
C GLN A 216 -0.40 16.78 -5.76
N PRO A 217 -1.10 17.62 -4.96
CA PRO A 217 -2.48 17.35 -4.56
C PRO A 217 -3.45 17.13 -5.73
N ALA A 218 -3.31 17.85 -6.84
CA ALA A 218 -4.14 17.64 -8.03
C ALA A 218 -3.89 16.28 -8.70
N MET A 219 -2.63 15.84 -8.75
CA MET A 219 -2.27 14.52 -9.26
C MET A 219 -2.65 13.38 -8.31
N ASP A 220 -2.64 13.63 -6.99
CA ASP A 220 -3.13 12.69 -5.99
C ASP A 220 -4.63 12.43 -6.18
N GLU A 221 -5.46 13.48 -6.16
CA GLU A 221 -6.92 13.37 -6.39
C GLU A 221 -7.24 12.76 -7.78
N ALA A 222 -6.42 13.03 -8.81
CA ALA A 222 -6.56 12.41 -10.12
C ALA A 222 -6.23 10.91 -10.14
N ARG A 223 -5.26 10.43 -9.36
CA ARG A 223 -4.87 8.99 -9.27
C ARG A 223 -5.83 8.14 -8.41
N VAL A 224 -6.63 8.76 -7.54
CA VAL A 224 -7.53 8.04 -6.61
C VAL A 224 -8.61 7.24 -7.34
N ILE A 225 -9.31 7.88 -8.27
CA ILE A 225 -10.30 7.25 -9.15
C ILE A 225 -9.58 6.67 -10.37
N LYS A 226 -9.73 5.39 -10.69
CA LYS A 226 -9.02 4.72 -11.80
C LYS A 226 -9.75 4.93 -13.14
N SER A 227 -9.01 5.03 -14.25
CA SER A 227 -9.60 4.79 -15.58
C SER A 227 -9.71 3.28 -15.85
N ASP A 228 -10.50 2.88 -16.85
CA ASP A 228 -10.78 1.47 -17.10
C ASP A 228 -9.53 0.67 -17.51
N TYR A 229 -8.56 1.34 -18.16
CA TYR A 229 -7.21 0.84 -18.38
C TYR A 229 -6.48 0.53 -17.07
N GLU A 230 -6.55 1.43 -16.08
CA GLU A 230 -5.90 1.24 -14.78
C GLU A 230 -6.53 0.10 -13.98
N VAL A 231 -7.87 -0.02 -14.03
CA VAL A 231 -8.59 -1.16 -13.46
C VAL A 231 -8.15 -2.46 -14.14
N ALA A 232 -8.01 -2.49 -15.47
CA ALA A 232 -7.53 -3.66 -16.19
C ALA A 232 -6.09 -4.05 -15.81
N MET A 233 -5.18 -3.09 -15.61
CA MET A 233 -3.81 -3.39 -15.18
C MET A 233 -3.74 -3.87 -13.72
N ILE A 234 -4.51 -3.29 -12.80
CA ILE A 234 -4.60 -3.74 -11.39
C ILE A 234 -5.24 -5.14 -11.29
N ARG A 235 -6.27 -5.41 -12.10
CA ARG A 235 -6.87 -6.75 -12.24
C ARG A 235 -5.83 -7.74 -12.76
N ARG A 236 -5.07 -7.39 -13.80
CA ARG A 236 -4.04 -8.27 -14.36
C ARG A 236 -2.91 -8.58 -13.37
N ALA A 237 -2.51 -7.60 -12.56
CA ALA A 237 -1.60 -7.83 -11.44
C ALA A 237 -2.21 -8.81 -10.41
N ASN A 238 -3.49 -8.61 -10.05
CA ASN A 238 -4.22 -9.49 -9.13
C ASN A 238 -4.35 -10.93 -9.65
N GLU A 239 -4.64 -11.15 -10.92
CA GLU A 239 -4.69 -12.48 -11.55
C GLU A 239 -3.36 -13.24 -11.36
N ILE A 240 -2.25 -12.58 -11.64
CA ILE A 240 -0.91 -13.18 -11.56
C ILE A 240 -0.53 -13.48 -10.11
N SER A 241 -0.72 -12.52 -9.21
CA SER A 241 -0.49 -12.70 -7.77
C SER A 241 -1.41 -13.78 -7.18
N SER A 242 -2.66 -13.87 -7.63
CA SER A 242 -3.61 -14.91 -7.21
C SER A 242 -3.17 -16.32 -7.66
N ALA A 243 -2.65 -16.45 -8.87
CA ALA A 243 -2.06 -17.70 -9.35
C ALA A 243 -0.78 -18.07 -8.57
N ALA A 244 0.04 -17.08 -8.20
CA ALA A 244 1.23 -17.28 -7.37
C ALA A 244 0.89 -17.73 -5.94
N HIS A 245 -0.09 -17.09 -5.27
CA HIS A 245 -0.65 -17.52 -3.98
C HIS A 245 -1.18 -18.96 -4.06
N ARG A 246 -1.97 -19.27 -5.09
CA ARG A 246 -2.53 -20.61 -5.33
C ARG A 246 -1.42 -21.66 -5.53
N LYS A 247 -0.31 -21.31 -6.20
CA LYS A 247 0.86 -22.18 -6.37
C LYS A 247 1.58 -22.42 -5.05
N VAL A 248 1.80 -21.40 -4.22
CA VAL A 248 2.38 -21.59 -2.88
C VAL A 248 1.50 -22.53 -2.05
N ALA A 249 0.19 -22.29 -1.98
CA ALA A 249 -0.73 -23.13 -1.20
C ALA A 249 -0.67 -24.61 -1.60
N LEU A 250 -0.55 -24.90 -2.90
CA LEU A 250 -0.39 -26.26 -3.44
C LEU A 250 0.99 -26.89 -3.18
N GLN A 251 2.04 -26.09 -3.00
CA GLN A 251 3.43 -26.58 -2.86
C GLN A 251 3.98 -26.49 -1.43
N LEU A 252 3.29 -25.79 -0.52
CA LEU A 252 3.71 -25.50 0.86
C LEU A 252 4.19 -26.74 1.62
N GLY A 253 3.54 -27.89 1.41
CA GLY A 253 3.89 -29.16 2.04
C GLY A 253 5.24 -29.78 1.64
N SER A 254 5.94 -29.19 0.66
CA SER A 254 7.31 -29.54 0.29
C SER A 254 8.37 -28.55 0.80
N MET A 255 7.94 -27.40 1.33
CA MET A 255 8.79 -26.28 1.74
C MET A 255 9.28 -26.45 3.18
N LYS A 256 10.49 -25.95 3.46
CA LYS A 256 11.20 -26.13 4.75
C LYS A 256 11.35 -24.83 5.52
N ASN A 257 11.39 -23.70 4.83
CA ASN A 257 11.66 -22.37 5.36
C ASN A 257 10.82 -21.31 4.60
N GLU A 258 10.81 -20.10 5.12
CA GLU A 258 10.08 -18.96 4.57
C GLU A 258 10.67 -18.49 3.20
N CYS A 259 11.97 -18.69 2.97
CA CYS A 259 12.65 -18.31 1.71
C CYS A 259 12.14 -19.15 0.52
N GLU A 260 11.84 -20.44 0.74
CA GLU A 260 11.24 -21.32 -0.27
C GLU A 260 9.81 -20.88 -0.65
N ILE A 261 9.07 -20.23 0.26
CA ILE A 261 7.78 -19.59 -0.03
C ILE A 261 7.99 -18.36 -0.92
N GLU A 262 8.87 -17.44 -0.52
CA GLU A 262 9.20 -16.24 -1.29
C GLU A 262 9.67 -16.58 -2.71
N ALA A 263 10.63 -17.52 -2.83
CA ALA A 263 11.17 -17.97 -4.09
C ALA A 263 10.08 -18.57 -5.00
N THR A 264 9.15 -19.35 -4.43
CA THR A 264 8.04 -19.97 -5.19
C THR A 264 7.06 -18.93 -5.72
N PHE A 265 6.69 -17.93 -4.91
CA PHE A 265 5.83 -16.82 -5.31
C PHE A 265 6.51 -15.97 -6.39
N SER A 266 7.72 -15.52 -6.12
CA SER A 266 8.50 -14.66 -7.03
C SER A 266 8.74 -15.33 -8.39
N ALA A 267 9.04 -16.63 -8.40
CA ALA A 267 9.19 -17.41 -9.63
C ALA A 267 7.89 -17.55 -10.42
N ALA A 268 6.73 -17.64 -9.77
CA ALA A 268 5.43 -17.68 -10.44
C ALA A 268 5.12 -16.35 -11.14
N CYS A 269 5.28 -15.22 -10.44
CA CYS A 269 5.09 -13.88 -11.01
C CYS A 269 6.02 -13.65 -12.21
N LYS A 270 7.31 -13.96 -12.06
CA LYS A 270 8.32 -13.83 -13.12
C LYS A 270 8.03 -14.71 -14.35
N ALA A 271 7.54 -15.94 -14.15
CA ALA A 271 7.12 -16.82 -15.24
C ALA A 271 5.89 -16.29 -16.01
N ALA A 272 5.02 -15.53 -15.35
CA ALA A 272 3.89 -14.81 -15.97
C ALA A 272 4.29 -13.43 -16.54
N ASN A 273 5.59 -13.17 -16.74
CA ASN A 273 6.20 -11.89 -17.16
C ASN A 273 6.05 -10.71 -16.19
N ALA A 274 5.43 -10.88 -15.01
CA ALA A 274 5.39 -9.87 -13.96
C ALA A 274 6.72 -9.87 -13.18
N LYS A 275 7.74 -9.21 -13.75
CA LYS A 275 9.13 -9.26 -13.29
C LYS A 275 9.38 -8.59 -11.94
N ALA A 276 8.60 -7.54 -11.62
CA ALA A 276 8.74 -6.74 -10.41
C ALA A 276 7.63 -7.08 -9.40
N GLN A 277 7.99 -7.17 -8.11
CA GLN A 277 7.01 -7.23 -7.02
C GLN A 277 6.67 -5.79 -6.60
N ALA A 278 5.45 -5.57 -6.09
CA ALA A 278 4.98 -4.24 -5.71
C ALA A 278 5.59 -3.74 -4.38
N TYR A 279 6.08 -4.69 -3.57
CA TYR A 279 6.76 -4.52 -2.29
C TYR A 279 7.60 -5.78 -2.02
N PRO A 280 8.51 -5.79 -1.01
CA PRO A 280 9.17 -7.01 -0.56
C PRO A 280 8.14 -8.04 -0.09
N ILE A 281 8.29 -9.29 -0.49
CA ILE A 281 7.39 -10.39 -0.07
C ILE A 281 7.53 -10.58 1.44
N ILE A 282 6.41 -10.80 2.13
CA ILE A 282 6.35 -11.03 3.57
C ILE A 282 5.87 -12.47 3.79
N ALA A 283 6.75 -13.35 4.27
CA ALA A 283 6.45 -14.76 4.52
C ALA A 283 6.65 -15.12 6.01
N GLY A 284 5.86 -14.50 6.91
CA GLY A 284 6.04 -14.63 8.35
C GLY A 284 5.39 -15.90 8.93
N SER A 285 6.18 -16.87 9.40
CA SER A 285 5.72 -18.12 10.03
C SER A 285 5.71 -18.11 11.56
N GLY A 286 4.66 -18.66 12.17
CA GLY A 286 4.44 -18.65 13.63
C GLY A 286 4.52 -17.23 14.18
N SER A 287 5.36 -17.00 15.21
CA SER A 287 5.57 -15.66 15.79
C SER A 287 5.97 -14.57 14.80
N ASN A 288 6.60 -14.90 13.66
CA ASN A 288 6.96 -13.92 12.63
C ASN A 288 5.72 -13.29 11.98
N ALA A 289 4.59 -14.01 11.93
CA ALA A 289 3.29 -13.46 11.49
C ALA A 289 2.81 -12.27 12.33
N SER A 290 3.35 -12.06 13.54
CA SER A 290 3.07 -10.89 14.38
C SER A 290 3.79 -9.61 13.92
N THR A 291 4.75 -9.72 13.00
CA THR A 291 5.54 -8.60 12.46
C THR A 291 4.94 -8.15 11.12
N LEU A 292 4.23 -7.02 11.13
CA LEU A 292 3.38 -6.59 10.00
C LEU A 292 4.12 -6.50 8.65
N HIS A 293 5.35 -5.98 8.66
CA HIS A 293 6.27 -5.96 7.51
C HIS A 293 7.50 -6.79 7.85
N TYR A 294 7.39 -8.12 7.77
CA TYR A 294 8.50 -9.04 8.00
C TYR A 294 9.26 -9.30 6.69
N GLU A 295 10.51 -8.83 6.60
CA GLU A 295 11.32 -8.86 5.38
C GLU A 295 12.45 -9.91 5.39
N ALA A 296 12.64 -10.66 6.50
CA ALA A 296 13.82 -11.53 6.67
C ALA A 296 13.66 -12.93 6.04
N ASN A 297 12.42 -13.44 5.94
CA ASN A 297 12.00 -14.66 5.23
C ASN A 297 13.00 -15.83 5.29
N ASN A 298 13.52 -16.17 6.48
CA ASN A 298 14.62 -17.12 6.62
C ASN A 298 14.43 -18.16 7.73
N GLU A 299 13.34 -18.11 8.48
CA GLU A 299 13.09 -19.06 9.57
C GLU A 299 12.51 -20.40 9.08
N PRO A 300 12.72 -21.50 9.82
CA PRO A 300 12.19 -22.82 9.47
C PRO A 300 10.69 -22.95 9.77
N LEU A 301 9.94 -23.54 8.84
CA LEU A 301 8.50 -23.79 8.95
C LEU A 301 8.16 -24.92 9.95
N ALA A 302 9.15 -25.75 10.31
CA ALA A 302 8.97 -26.89 11.21
C ALA A 302 8.50 -26.44 12.62
N GLY A 303 7.39 -27.00 13.08
CA GLY A 303 6.80 -26.68 14.39
C GLY A 303 5.98 -25.38 14.45
N ARG A 304 5.89 -24.62 13.34
CA ARG A 304 5.05 -23.43 13.22
C ARG A 304 3.59 -23.82 13.02
N GLN A 305 2.67 -22.96 13.47
CA GLN A 305 1.22 -23.17 13.43
C GLN A 305 0.65 -22.78 12.07
N LEU A 306 1.17 -21.68 11.51
CA LEU A 306 0.75 -21.04 10.27
C LEU A 306 1.89 -20.24 9.65
N VAL A 307 1.68 -19.77 8.42
CA VAL A 307 2.43 -18.66 7.81
C VAL A 307 1.46 -17.63 7.24
N VAL A 308 1.72 -16.35 7.49
CA VAL A 308 1.11 -15.25 6.76
C VAL A 308 1.99 -15.00 5.54
N LEU A 309 1.48 -15.32 4.34
CA LEU A 309 2.07 -14.87 3.09
C LEU A 309 1.32 -13.62 2.63
N ASP A 310 2.01 -12.49 2.68
CA ASP A 310 1.60 -11.21 2.11
C ASP A 310 2.51 -10.91 0.92
N ALA A 311 1.94 -10.92 -0.28
CA ALA A 311 2.70 -10.87 -1.52
C ALA A 311 1.87 -10.40 -2.73
N GLY A 312 2.39 -9.42 -3.46
CA GLY A 312 1.76 -8.82 -4.63
C GLY A 312 2.75 -8.38 -5.71
N THR A 313 2.38 -8.60 -6.97
CA THR A 313 3.18 -8.24 -8.15
C THR A 313 2.78 -6.88 -8.74
N GLU A 314 3.68 -6.25 -9.51
CA GLU A 314 3.30 -5.18 -10.44
C GLU A 314 3.06 -5.72 -11.86
N TRP A 315 2.06 -5.18 -12.55
CA TRP A 315 1.87 -5.32 -13.99
C TRP A 315 1.77 -3.92 -14.62
N SER A 316 2.64 -3.60 -15.59
CA SER A 316 2.73 -2.26 -16.20
C SER A 316 2.78 -1.12 -15.18
N CYS A 317 3.62 -1.25 -14.15
CA CYS A 317 3.72 -0.35 -12.99
C CYS A 317 2.47 -0.26 -12.07
N TYR A 318 1.36 -0.94 -12.36
CA TYR A 318 0.21 -1.03 -11.46
C TYR A 318 0.36 -2.21 -10.50
N ALA A 319 0.16 -1.95 -9.21
CA ALA A 319 0.31 -2.93 -8.14
C ALA A 319 -0.91 -3.84 -7.98
N SER A 320 -0.66 -4.98 -7.35
CA SER A 320 -1.64 -5.79 -6.63
C SER A 320 -1.14 -6.00 -5.21
N ASP A 321 -2.06 -6.29 -4.29
CA ASP A 321 -1.79 -6.44 -2.86
C ASP A 321 -2.72 -7.53 -2.32
N ILE A 322 -2.14 -8.60 -1.77
CA ILE A 322 -2.86 -9.83 -1.39
C ILE A 322 -2.13 -10.52 -0.23
N THR A 323 -2.85 -10.69 0.88
CA THR A 323 -2.42 -11.54 1.99
C THR A 323 -3.28 -12.80 2.11
N ARG A 324 -2.62 -13.94 2.35
CA ARG A 324 -3.22 -15.22 2.70
C ARG A 324 -2.50 -15.87 3.88
N THR A 325 -3.26 -16.20 4.92
CA THR A 325 -2.78 -17.03 6.04
C THR A 325 -2.96 -18.52 5.71
N LEU A 326 -1.89 -19.29 5.78
CA LEU A 326 -1.81 -20.71 5.41
C LEU A 326 -1.49 -21.59 6.64
N PRO A 327 -2.15 -22.75 6.83
CA PRO A 327 -1.86 -23.66 7.93
C PRO A 327 -0.56 -24.47 7.74
N LEU A 328 0.26 -24.57 8.79
CA LEU A 328 1.50 -25.38 8.81
C LEU A 328 1.43 -26.60 9.76
N GLY A 329 0.39 -26.70 10.60
CA GLY A 329 0.21 -27.84 11.50
C GLY A 329 -0.06 -29.18 10.77
N PRO A 330 -0.02 -30.32 11.48
CA PRO A 330 0.00 -31.66 10.87
C PRO A 330 -1.12 -31.92 9.85
N ARG A 331 -0.74 -32.35 8.63
CA ARG A 331 -1.61 -32.49 7.44
C ARG A 331 -2.21 -31.15 6.97
N TYR A 332 -1.43 -30.07 7.08
CA TYR A 332 -1.79 -28.70 6.68
C TYR A 332 -3.09 -28.23 7.34
N ARG A 333 -3.14 -28.39 8.66
CA ARG A 333 -4.28 -28.03 9.50
C ARG A 333 -3.87 -27.00 10.55
N PHE A 334 -4.68 -25.95 10.71
CA PHE A 334 -4.59 -25.07 11.87
C PHE A 334 -4.84 -25.85 13.16
N ASN A 335 -4.14 -25.51 14.26
CA ASN A 335 -4.58 -25.86 15.61
C ASN A 335 -5.82 -25.04 16.02
N LEU A 336 -6.39 -25.34 17.18
CA LEU A 336 -7.63 -24.71 17.65
C LEU A 336 -7.50 -23.19 17.73
N GLU A 337 -6.38 -22.71 18.30
CA GLU A 337 -6.08 -21.30 18.49
C GLU A 337 -5.92 -20.56 17.15
N ALA A 338 -5.11 -21.09 16.22
CA ALA A 338 -4.94 -20.50 14.89
C ALA A 338 -6.24 -20.53 14.08
N ARG A 339 -7.03 -21.61 14.19
CA ARG A 339 -8.30 -21.74 13.47
C ARG A 339 -9.32 -20.71 13.95
N ALA A 340 -9.47 -20.53 15.26
CA ALA A 340 -10.40 -19.57 15.84
C ALA A 340 -10.11 -18.14 15.38
N ILE A 341 -8.83 -17.75 15.35
CA ILE A 341 -8.42 -16.42 14.87
C ILE A 341 -8.56 -16.32 13.35
N TYR A 342 -8.32 -17.39 12.60
CA TYR A 342 -8.54 -17.44 11.15
C TYR A 342 -10.01 -17.23 10.77
N GLU A 343 -10.93 -17.92 11.43
CA GLU A 343 -12.37 -17.80 11.21
C GLU A 343 -12.89 -16.40 11.64
N LEU A 344 -12.34 -15.83 12.72
CA LEU A 344 -12.64 -14.46 13.15
C LEU A 344 -12.17 -13.39 12.15
N VAL A 345 -10.94 -13.48 11.65
CA VAL A 345 -10.42 -12.54 10.64
C VAL A 345 -11.17 -12.68 9.31
N HIS A 346 -11.57 -13.89 8.92
CA HIS A 346 -12.42 -14.10 7.73
C HIS A 346 -13.78 -13.39 7.89
N LYS A 347 -14.42 -13.51 9.05
CA LYS A 347 -15.66 -12.79 9.39
C LYS A 347 -15.47 -11.27 9.33
N MET A 348 -14.37 -10.74 9.90
CA MET A 348 -14.03 -9.31 9.82
C MET A 348 -13.94 -8.83 8.36
N GLN A 349 -13.39 -9.67 7.47
CA GLN A 349 -13.23 -9.32 6.06
C GLN A 349 -14.56 -9.37 5.31
N ASP A 350 -15.29 -10.48 5.41
CA ASP A 350 -16.55 -10.69 4.70
C ASP A 350 -17.58 -9.59 5.02
N GLU A 351 -17.78 -9.29 6.32
CA GLU A 351 -18.72 -8.24 6.73
C GLU A 351 -18.27 -6.83 6.31
N CYS A 352 -16.96 -6.59 6.06
CA CYS A 352 -16.47 -5.33 5.53
C CYS A 352 -16.65 -5.24 4.01
N ILE A 353 -16.26 -6.28 3.25
CA ILE A 353 -16.43 -6.31 1.78
C ILE A 353 -17.91 -6.17 1.42
N GLN A 354 -18.82 -6.89 2.08
CA GLN A 354 -20.27 -6.79 1.88
C GLN A 354 -20.86 -5.38 2.10
N ARG A 355 -20.12 -4.48 2.76
CA ARG A 355 -20.53 -3.08 2.99
C ARG A 355 -19.88 -2.09 2.02
N ILE A 356 -18.92 -2.51 1.19
CA ILE A 356 -18.25 -1.61 0.24
C ILE A 356 -19.21 -1.25 -0.90
N LYS A 357 -19.53 0.05 -0.99
CA LYS A 357 -20.29 0.67 -2.07
C LYS A 357 -20.07 2.19 -2.06
N PRO A 358 -20.42 2.92 -3.13
CA PRO A 358 -20.35 4.37 -3.15
C PRO A 358 -21.04 5.05 -1.97
N GLY A 359 -20.42 6.13 -1.46
CA GLY A 359 -20.90 6.91 -0.32
C GLY A 359 -20.50 6.39 1.06
N VAL A 360 -20.05 5.14 1.19
CA VAL A 360 -19.59 4.57 2.46
C VAL A 360 -18.25 5.18 2.88
N ILE A 361 -18.13 5.59 4.15
CA ILE A 361 -16.90 6.15 4.70
C ILE A 361 -15.98 5.01 5.16
N PHE A 362 -14.76 4.93 4.63
CA PHE A 362 -13.87 3.79 4.87
C PHE A 362 -13.44 3.62 6.34
N ARG A 363 -13.27 4.73 7.08
CA ARG A 363 -13.14 4.74 8.55
C ARG A 363 -14.25 3.96 9.28
N ASP A 364 -15.47 3.96 8.78
CA ASP A 364 -16.58 3.28 9.47
C ASP A 364 -16.54 1.76 9.23
N LEU A 365 -15.89 1.31 8.15
CA LEU A 365 -15.51 -0.09 7.97
C LEU A 365 -14.39 -0.49 8.95
N GLN A 366 -13.35 0.35 9.14
CA GLN A 366 -12.32 0.12 10.17
C GLN A 366 -12.93 -0.03 11.56
N LEU A 367 -13.86 0.85 11.94
CA LEU A 367 -14.55 0.78 13.22
C LEU A 367 -15.39 -0.52 13.34
N HIS A 368 -16.04 -0.93 12.26
CA HIS A 368 -16.80 -2.16 12.22
C HIS A 368 -15.92 -3.43 12.36
N ALA A 369 -14.81 -3.53 11.61
CA ALA A 369 -13.83 -4.60 11.76
C ALA A 369 -13.25 -4.65 13.18
N THR A 370 -12.89 -3.49 13.74
CA THR A 370 -12.40 -3.37 15.13
C THR A 370 -13.45 -3.84 16.15
N PHE A 371 -14.74 -3.63 15.90
CA PHE A 371 -15.82 -4.10 16.77
C PHE A 371 -16.00 -5.62 16.67
N ILE A 372 -16.01 -6.20 15.46
CA ILE A 372 -16.04 -7.66 15.27
C ILE A 372 -14.86 -8.33 15.98
N ALA A 373 -13.65 -7.77 15.85
CA ALA A 373 -12.46 -8.27 16.55
C ALA A 373 -12.65 -8.27 18.07
N VAL A 374 -13.18 -7.18 18.64
CA VAL A 374 -13.44 -7.09 20.09
C VAL A 374 -14.50 -8.10 20.54
N GLN A 375 -15.56 -8.34 19.74
CA GLN A 375 -16.56 -9.37 20.04
C GLN A 375 -15.94 -10.78 20.04
N GLY A 376 -15.27 -11.18 18.95
CA GLY A 376 -14.70 -12.52 18.85
C GLY A 376 -13.56 -12.77 19.85
N LEU A 377 -12.72 -11.78 20.14
CA LEU A 377 -11.68 -11.91 21.16
C LEU A 377 -12.25 -12.00 22.59
N LEU A 378 -13.45 -11.46 22.84
CA LEU A 378 -14.20 -11.64 24.10
C LEU A 378 -14.84 -13.04 24.17
N GLU A 379 -15.41 -13.53 23.06
CA GLU A 379 -15.93 -14.91 22.92
C GLU A 379 -14.82 -15.97 23.13
N LEU A 380 -13.59 -15.69 22.70
CA LEU A 380 -12.41 -16.55 22.88
C LEU A 380 -11.71 -16.40 24.24
N GLY A 381 -12.22 -15.54 25.14
CA GLY A 381 -11.64 -15.29 26.45
C GLY A 381 -10.24 -14.65 26.43
N ILE A 382 -9.86 -13.99 25.32
CA ILE A 382 -8.63 -13.20 25.22
C ILE A 382 -8.86 -11.79 25.79
N LEU A 383 -10.06 -11.26 25.55
CA LEU A 383 -10.62 -10.10 26.22
C LEU A 383 -11.61 -10.54 27.30
N HIS A 384 -11.74 -9.77 28.38
CA HIS A 384 -12.61 -10.07 29.52
C HIS A 384 -12.98 -8.79 30.30
N ASN A 385 -13.69 -8.92 31.43
CA ASN A 385 -14.02 -7.83 32.37
C ASN A 385 -14.73 -6.59 31.77
N GLY A 386 -15.54 -6.77 30.72
CA GLY A 386 -16.37 -5.69 30.16
C GLY A 386 -17.23 -6.16 28.99
N THR A 387 -18.17 -5.30 28.59
CA THR A 387 -18.94 -5.47 27.35
C THR A 387 -18.08 -5.16 26.12
N ALA A 388 -18.47 -5.68 24.96
CA ALA A 388 -17.80 -5.39 23.69
C ALA A 388 -17.77 -3.87 23.41
N GLU A 389 -18.88 -3.16 23.68
CA GLU A 389 -18.98 -1.71 23.54
C GLU A 389 -18.01 -0.95 24.42
N GLU A 390 -17.82 -1.34 25.69
CA GLU A 390 -16.87 -0.69 26.59
C GLU A 390 -15.42 -0.90 26.14
N ILE A 391 -15.06 -2.14 25.79
CA ILE A 391 -13.70 -2.51 25.38
C ILE A 391 -13.35 -1.85 24.03
N PHE A 392 -14.32 -1.76 23.12
CA PHE A 392 -14.23 -1.04 21.85
C PHE A 392 -14.12 0.48 22.04
N LYS A 393 -14.99 1.11 22.85
CA LYS A 393 -14.93 2.55 23.15
C LYS A 393 -13.65 2.94 23.90
N ASN A 394 -13.12 2.03 24.72
CA ASN A 394 -11.81 2.19 25.34
C ASN A 394 -10.65 2.03 24.33
N GLY A 395 -10.89 1.44 23.16
CA GLY A 395 -9.88 1.23 22.12
C GLY A 395 -8.90 0.11 22.41
N THR A 396 -9.22 -0.84 23.31
CA THR A 396 -8.31 -1.95 23.67
C THR A 396 -8.07 -2.89 22.49
N GLY A 397 -9.01 -3.01 21.54
CA GLY A 397 -8.85 -3.83 20.32
C GLY A 397 -7.61 -3.48 19.49
N ALA A 398 -7.08 -2.26 19.62
CA ALA A 398 -5.80 -1.84 19.03
C ALA A 398 -4.58 -2.67 19.49
N ALA A 399 -4.68 -3.43 20.58
CA ALA A 399 -3.65 -4.39 20.99
C ALA A 399 -3.47 -5.52 19.97
N PHE A 400 -4.58 -5.89 19.31
CA PHE A 400 -4.69 -7.08 18.46
C PHE A 400 -4.88 -6.74 16.99
N PHE A 401 -5.54 -5.63 16.66
CA PHE A 401 -5.65 -5.09 15.30
C PHE A 401 -4.98 -3.70 15.24
N PRO A 402 -3.64 -3.62 15.10
CA PRO A 402 -2.86 -2.39 15.27
C PRO A 402 -2.62 -1.60 13.97
N HIS A 403 -3.24 -1.98 12.84
CA HIS A 403 -3.05 -1.32 11.53
C HIS A 403 -4.38 -0.94 10.89
N GLY A 404 -4.30 -0.39 9.67
CA GLY A 404 -5.47 -0.02 8.89
C GLY A 404 -6.22 -1.25 8.36
N LEU A 405 -7.52 -1.09 8.09
CA LEU A 405 -8.32 -2.05 7.32
C LEU A 405 -8.00 -2.00 5.82
N GLY A 406 -7.23 -1.01 5.36
CA GLY A 406 -6.80 -0.91 3.97
C GLY A 406 -6.41 0.49 3.53
N HIS A 407 -5.96 0.56 2.29
CA HIS A 407 -5.50 1.76 1.59
C HIS A 407 -5.87 1.68 0.11
N HIS A 408 -5.73 2.79 -0.62
CA HIS A 408 -5.81 2.75 -2.08
C HIS A 408 -4.66 1.92 -2.67
N VAL A 409 -4.95 1.21 -3.77
CA VAL A 409 -3.98 0.52 -4.63
C VAL A 409 -4.00 1.16 -6.02
N GLY A 410 -2.84 1.27 -6.67
CA GLY A 410 -2.72 1.89 -7.99
C GLY A 410 -1.32 1.75 -8.58
N LEU A 411 -0.72 2.85 -9.04
CA LEU A 411 0.68 2.86 -9.51
C LEU A 411 1.71 2.63 -8.40
N ASP A 412 1.30 2.76 -7.14
CA ASP A 412 2.04 2.28 -5.98
C ASP A 412 1.09 1.38 -5.19
N VAL A 413 1.62 0.37 -4.50
CA VAL A 413 0.85 -0.56 -3.64
C VAL A 413 0.08 0.23 -2.56
N HIS A 414 0.85 0.96 -1.77
CA HIS A 414 0.40 1.99 -0.85
C HIS A 414 0.17 3.31 -1.61
N ASP A 415 -0.84 3.36 -2.48
CA ASP A 415 -1.12 4.45 -3.42
C ASP A 415 -1.28 5.84 -2.74
N VAL A 416 -1.40 6.87 -3.58
CA VAL A 416 -1.44 8.28 -3.21
C VAL A 416 -2.33 8.60 -2.02
N LEU A 417 -1.89 9.58 -1.24
CA LEU A 417 -2.64 10.08 -0.09
C LEU A 417 -3.81 10.97 -0.55
N SER A 418 -4.90 10.32 -0.97
CA SER A 418 -6.22 10.83 -0.61
C SER A 418 -6.19 11.08 0.91
N LYS A 419 -6.59 12.28 1.34
CA LYS A 419 -6.24 12.73 2.69
C LYS A 419 -6.96 11.96 3.81
N ASP A 420 -8.00 11.22 3.47
CA ASP A 420 -9.07 10.89 4.41
C ASP A 420 -9.59 9.42 4.37
N LEU A 421 -8.84 8.41 3.89
CA LEU A 421 -9.30 7.01 4.06
C LEU A 421 -9.40 6.60 5.55
N LEU A 422 -8.30 6.73 6.31
CA LEU A 422 -8.20 6.35 7.73
C LEU A 422 -7.50 7.39 8.63
N ARG A 423 -7.10 8.55 8.09
CA ARG A 423 -6.27 9.53 8.82
C ARG A 423 -7.10 10.61 9.53
N PRO A 424 -6.78 10.94 10.79
CA PRO A 424 -7.07 12.27 11.32
C PRO A 424 -6.28 13.33 10.54
N ALA A 425 -6.90 14.49 10.29
CA ALA A 425 -6.27 15.55 9.52
C ALA A 425 -5.04 16.14 10.26
N GLY A 426 -3.84 15.95 9.69
CA GLY A 426 -2.61 16.59 10.16
C GLY A 426 -1.33 15.75 10.04
N GLU A 427 -1.42 14.42 9.93
CA GLU A 427 -0.22 13.56 9.95
C GLU A 427 0.46 13.39 8.57
N SER A 428 1.81 13.32 8.58
CA SER A 428 2.65 13.29 7.38
C SER A 428 2.76 11.91 6.73
N MET A 429 3.41 11.81 5.56
CA MET A 429 3.52 10.56 4.78
C MET A 429 4.06 9.39 5.62
N TRP A 430 5.13 9.62 6.38
CA TRP A 430 5.76 8.65 7.29
C TRP A 430 4.85 8.11 8.41
N GLY A 431 3.68 8.72 8.64
CA GLY A 431 2.66 8.21 9.55
C GLY A 431 2.08 6.84 9.19
N LYS A 432 2.25 6.32 7.96
CA LYS A 432 1.77 4.95 7.60
C LYS A 432 2.41 3.84 8.46
N ARG A 433 3.57 4.08 9.10
CA ARG A 433 4.22 3.13 10.03
C ARG A 433 3.90 3.38 11.52
N ARG A 434 2.91 4.22 11.85
CA ARG A 434 2.37 4.34 13.22
C ARG A 434 1.20 3.36 13.41
N PRO A 435 1.20 2.52 14.46
CA PRO A 435 0.03 1.71 14.79
C PRO A 435 -1.24 2.55 15.03
N ILE A 436 -2.40 2.01 14.66
CA ILE A 436 -3.71 2.53 15.05
C ILE A 436 -3.92 2.23 16.54
N GLY A 437 -3.36 3.08 17.39
CA GLY A 437 -3.47 2.96 18.84
C GLY A 437 -4.86 3.32 19.39
N PRO A 438 -5.11 3.10 20.70
CA PRO A 438 -6.38 3.40 21.34
C PRO A 438 -6.88 4.83 21.15
N GLN A 439 -5.97 5.81 21.11
CA GLN A 439 -6.27 7.22 20.83
C GLN A 439 -6.86 7.40 19.42
N SER A 440 -6.34 6.70 18.42
CA SER A 440 -6.83 6.72 17.04
C SER A 440 -8.22 6.10 16.94
N VAL A 441 -8.46 4.95 17.60
CA VAL A 441 -9.79 4.33 17.67
C VAL A 441 -10.81 5.26 18.33
N ARG A 442 -10.48 5.83 19.50
CA ARG A 442 -11.33 6.82 20.20
C ARG A 442 -11.62 8.06 19.34
N ALA A 443 -10.64 8.55 18.59
CA ALA A 443 -10.81 9.68 17.67
C ALA A 443 -11.74 9.35 16.50
N MET A 444 -11.58 8.16 15.89
CA MET A 444 -12.47 7.69 14.82
C MET A 444 -13.91 7.52 15.32
N ILE A 445 -14.13 6.93 16.50
CA ILE A 445 -15.46 6.81 17.13
C ILE A 445 -16.09 8.19 17.34
N LYS A 446 -15.33 9.16 17.86
CA LYS A 446 -15.82 10.54 18.04
C LYS A 446 -16.18 11.20 16.71
N GLN A 447 -15.39 10.98 15.65
CA GLN A 447 -15.64 11.52 14.32
C GLN A 447 -16.87 10.87 13.63
N ALA A 448 -17.09 9.56 13.85
CA ALA A 448 -18.30 8.87 13.40
C ALA A 448 -19.55 9.43 14.09
N ALA A 449 -19.51 9.61 15.42
CA ALA A 449 -20.60 10.21 16.18
C ALA A 449 -20.91 11.65 15.72
N SER A 450 -19.90 12.48 15.43
CA SER A 450 -20.13 13.84 14.90
C SER A 450 -20.68 13.85 13.47
N ASN A 451 -20.39 12.83 12.65
CA ASN A 451 -20.94 12.71 11.30
C ASN A 451 -22.41 12.22 11.30
N ALA A 452 -22.84 11.53 12.36
CA ALA A 452 -24.20 11.00 12.51
C ALA A 452 -25.17 11.98 13.21
N ALA A 453 -24.67 13.05 13.84
CA ALA A 453 -25.51 14.05 14.49
C ALA A 453 -26.31 14.86 13.44
N PRO A 454 -27.63 15.06 13.61
CA PRO A 454 -28.41 15.89 12.70
C PRO A 454 -27.92 17.34 12.78
N THR A 455 -27.65 17.95 11.63
CA THR A 455 -27.28 19.37 11.55
C THR A 455 -28.41 20.19 12.18
N PRO A 456 -28.15 21.06 13.18
CA PRO A 456 -29.20 21.91 13.73
C PRO A 456 -29.76 22.79 12.61
N SER A 457 -31.08 22.73 12.42
CA SER A 457 -31.78 23.55 11.44
C SER A 457 -31.57 25.02 11.78
N SER A 458 -31.06 25.80 10.83
CA SER A 458 -31.02 27.26 10.94
C SER A 458 -32.41 27.78 11.31
N PRO A 459 -32.54 28.71 12.28
CA PRO A 459 -33.84 29.23 12.67
C PRO A 459 -34.51 29.88 11.47
N THR A 460 -35.76 29.49 11.22
CA THR A 460 -36.63 30.16 10.25
C THR A 460 -36.89 31.57 10.75
N ASN A 461 -36.48 32.58 9.99
CA ASN A 461 -36.94 33.95 10.19
C ASN A 461 -38.46 33.99 9.97
N THR A 462 -39.23 34.02 11.05
CA THR A 462 -40.64 34.39 11.02
C THR A 462 -40.74 35.90 11.12
N ASP A 463 -41.12 36.56 10.03
CA ASP A 463 -41.53 37.96 10.09
C ASP A 463 -42.76 38.09 11.00
N THR A 464 -42.68 38.97 12.00
CA THR A 464 -43.85 39.41 12.80
C THR A 464 -43.90 40.93 12.86
N SER A 465 -44.94 41.49 12.25
CA SER A 465 -45.23 42.93 12.29
C SER A 465 -45.70 43.37 13.68
N THR A 466 -45.42 44.63 14.00
CA THR A 466 -45.83 45.33 15.22
C THR A 466 -47.34 45.31 15.51
N SER A 467 -47.74 45.03 16.76
CA SER A 467 -48.84 45.72 17.44
C SER A 467 -48.87 45.51 18.97
N GLN A 468 -48.67 46.60 19.72
CA GLN A 468 -49.34 47.03 20.96
C GLN A 468 -49.50 46.07 22.18
N ASP A 469 -48.85 46.49 23.28
CA ASP A 469 -49.24 46.34 24.70
C ASP A 469 -50.70 46.86 24.98
N PRO A 470 -51.39 46.54 26.12
CA PRO A 470 -50.83 46.68 27.47
C PRO A 470 -51.34 45.78 28.65
N GLN A 471 -50.68 45.94 29.81
CA GLN A 471 -51.17 45.81 31.21
C GLN A 471 -51.34 44.41 31.88
N SER A 472 -50.29 44.00 32.65
CA SER A 472 -50.19 43.93 34.14
C SER A 472 -51.32 43.30 35.03
N PRO A 473 -51.06 42.86 36.30
CA PRO A 473 -49.79 42.65 37.06
C PRO A 473 -49.71 41.31 37.85
N SER A 474 -48.61 41.05 38.60
CA SER A 474 -48.61 40.73 40.07
C SER A 474 -47.23 40.32 40.64
N THR A 475 -46.90 40.77 41.87
CA THR A 475 -45.99 40.22 42.93
C THR A 475 -44.65 39.53 42.53
N VAL A 476 -43.42 39.97 42.89
CA VAL A 476 -42.83 40.36 44.22
C VAL A 476 -42.76 39.15 45.18
N THR A 477 -41.63 38.64 45.72
CA THR A 477 -40.53 39.25 46.54
C THR A 477 -39.12 38.62 46.35
N GLU A 478 -38.04 39.38 46.69
CA GLU A 478 -36.81 39.08 47.49
C GLU A 478 -36.07 37.70 47.38
N SER A 479 -34.73 37.51 47.38
CA SER A 479 -33.46 38.22 47.70
C SER A 479 -32.66 37.66 48.91
N SER A 480 -31.32 37.52 48.74
CA SER A 480 -30.31 36.83 49.59
C SER A 480 -29.76 37.70 50.76
N PRO A 481 -28.58 37.43 51.43
CA PRO A 481 -27.70 36.24 51.58
C PRO A 481 -27.20 35.98 53.05
N THR A 482 -26.29 34.99 53.29
CA THR A 482 -25.18 34.91 54.31
C THR A 482 -24.66 33.44 54.42
N GLN A 483 -23.54 33.06 55.07
CA GLN A 483 -22.13 33.53 55.02
C GLN A 483 -21.19 32.43 55.63
N SER A 484 -19.84 32.61 55.56
CA SER A 484 -18.77 31.79 56.21
C SER A 484 -18.54 30.35 55.69
N ALA A 485 -17.37 29.70 55.84
CA ALA A 485 -15.96 30.16 55.92
C ALA A 485 -14.98 28.98 55.65
N ASN A 486 -13.77 29.28 55.15
CA ASN A 486 -12.68 28.31 54.94
C ASN A 486 -11.67 28.29 56.12
N PRO A 487 -10.86 27.22 56.23
CA PRO A 487 -9.40 27.44 56.31
C PRO A 487 -8.60 26.65 55.24
N LEU A 488 -7.35 27.09 55.01
CA LEU A 488 -6.40 26.58 54.00
C LEU A 488 -5.25 25.80 54.67
N LEU A 489 -4.62 24.85 53.94
CA LEU A 489 -3.23 24.37 54.14
C LEU A 489 -2.71 23.74 52.79
N PRO A 490 -1.40 23.44 52.58
CA PRO A 490 -0.67 23.77 51.35
C PRO A 490 0.03 22.56 50.63
N PRO A 491 0.78 22.76 49.50
CA PRO A 491 1.22 21.67 48.61
C PRO A 491 2.63 21.07 48.89
N SER A 492 2.99 20.06 48.08
CA SER A 492 4.11 19.11 48.24
C SER A 492 5.53 19.65 47.88
N PRO A 493 6.60 19.03 48.41
CA PRO A 493 8.01 19.38 48.14
C PRO A 493 8.69 18.55 47.01
N PRO A 494 9.84 19.00 46.47
CA PRO A 494 10.67 18.30 45.47
C PRO A 494 11.84 17.47 46.08
N PRO A 495 12.53 16.63 45.29
CA PRO A 495 13.71 15.87 45.74
C PRO A 495 15.04 16.65 45.64
N ALA A 496 16.05 16.20 46.40
CA ALA A 496 17.44 16.69 46.38
C ALA A 496 18.44 15.50 46.40
N ALA A 497 19.74 15.76 46.22
CA ALA A 497 20.78 14.74 46.01
C ALA A 497 22.08 15.02 46.81
N ALA A 498 22.86 13.97 47.15
CA ALA A 498 24.34 13.98 47.28
C ALA A 498 24.92 12.61 47.74
N GLU A 499 26.20 12.40 47.42
CA GLU A 499 27.15 11.34 47.84
C GLU A 499 27.86 11.71 49.19
N PRO A 500 28.91 11.04 49.77
CA PRO A 500 29.94 10.13 49.17
C PRO A 500 30.59 9.00 50.04
N THR A 501 31.68 8.39 49.50
CA THR A 501 32.73 7.54 50.14
C THR A 501 32.40 6.06 50.47
N SER A 502 33.32 5.06 50.44
CA SER A 502 34.78 4.98 50.14
C SER A 502 35.22 3.57 49.61
N GLN A 503 36.49 3.45 49.18
CA GLN A 503 37.26 2.21 48.84
C GLN A 503 38.27 1.85 49.98
N PRO A 504 39.11 0.76 49.98
CA PRO A 504 39.55 -0.12 48.85
C PRO A 504 39.80 -1.64 49.12
N SER A 505 40.29 -2.35 48.07
CA SER A 505 41.42 -3.33 48.06
C SER A 505 41.22 -4.85 47.80
N SER A 506 41.60 -5.25 46.57
CA SER A 506 42.49 -6.40 46.20
C SER A 506 42.14 -7.88 46.48
N ARG A 507 42.27 -8.72 45.43
CA ARG A 507 43.17 -9.91 45.39
C ARG A 507 43.51 -10.33 43.95
N LYS A 508 44.50 -11.22 43.78
CA LYS A 508 45.15 -11.62 42.51
C LYS A 508 44.76 -13.03 42.05
N ASN A 509 44.98 -13.34 40.76
CA ASN A 509 45.59 -14.57 40.20
C ASN A 509 45.51 -14.51 38.64
N SER A 510 46.63 -14.47 37.88
CA SER A 510 47.50 -15.59 37.38
C SER A 510 46.92 -16.33 36.16
N SER A 511 47.67 -16.71 35.10
CA SER A 511 49.06 -16.41 34.66
C SER A 511 49.34 -16.98 33.25
N ASN A 512 50.30 -16.38 32.53
CA ASN A 512 50.95 -16.71 31.24
C ASN A 512 50.72 -18.05 30.52
N SER A 513 50.73 -17.97 29.18
CA SER A 513 51.61 -18.80 28.32
C SER A 513 52.13 -17.97 27.13
N ASP A 514 53.33 -18.30 26.63
CA ASP A 514 54.05 -17.60 25.55
C ASP A 514 53.41 -17.87 24.15
N ASN A 515 53.89 -17.39 22.98
CA ASN A 515 55.22 -16.87 22.60
C ASN A 515 55.16 -16.10 21.25
N GLY A 516 56.24 -15.40 20.87
CA GLY A 516 56.52 -15.00 19.47
C GLY A 516 56.60 -13.50 19.17
N THR A 517 57.83 -12.97 19.10
CA THR A 517 58.10 -11.56 18.74
C THR A 517 58.50 -11.41 17.27
N VAL A 518 57.87 -10.48 16.54
CA VAL A 518 58.42 -9.88 15.31
C VAL A 518 58.11 -8.38 15.35
N ASN A 519 59.14 -7.55 15.20
CA ASN A 519 58.97 -6.10 15.13
C ASN A 519 58.77 -5.66 13.68
N GLY A 520 57.85 -4.73 13.47
CA GLY A 520 57.70 -3.91 12.26
C GLY A 520 56.99 -2.63 12.67
N ASP A 521 57.53 -1.48 12.27
CA ASP A 521 57.13 -0.18 12.80
C ASP A 521 55.70 0.22 12.38
N ILE A 522 54.99 0.89 13.30
CA ILE A 522 53.63 1.41 13.09
C ILE A 522 53.65 2.90 13.46
N ASP A 523 53.18 3.75 12.54
CA ASP A 523 53.08 5.19 12.74
C ASP A 523 52.15 5.57 13.92
N PRO A 524 52.42 6.70 14.62
CA PRO A 524 51.55 7.17 15.69
C PRO A 524 50.16 7.56 15.17
N PRO A 525 49.08 7.28 15.91
CA PRO A 525 47.71 7.55 15.45
C PRO A 525 47.42 9.05 15.34
N LEU A 526 46.66 9.41 14.30
CA LEU A 526 46.18 10.78 14.08
C LEU A 526 45.26 11.25 15.23
N PRO A 527 45.28 12.55 15.58
CA PRO A 527 44.40 13.11 16.60
C PRO A 527 42.93 13.12 16.13
N PRO A 528 41.95 13.03 17.05
CA PRO A 528 40.53 12.99 16.71
C PRO A 528 40.02 14.32 16.15
N GLU A 529 39.08 14.25 15.20
CA GLU A 529 38.46 15.44 14.59
C GLU A 529 37.63 16.28 15.58
N PRO A 530 37.63 17.62 15.44
CA PRO A 530 36.81 18.50 16.28
C PRO A 530 35.34 18.49 15.84
N GLN A 531 34.43 18.23 16.80
CA GLN A 531 32.99 18.25 16.51
C GLN A 531 32.48 19.64 16.05
N PRO A 532 31.53 19.69 15.10
CA PRO A 532 31.02 20.95 14.54
C PRO A 532 30.23 21.77 15.57
N ARG A 533 30.60 23.05 15.72
CA ARG A 533 29.90 23.99 16.61
C ARG A 533 28.49 24.30 16.08
N ARG A 534 27.50 24.32 16.98
CA ARG A 534 26.16 24.86 16.66
C ARG A 534 26.27 26.36 16.35
N LEU A 535 25.94 26.75 15.12
CA LEU A 535 25.64 28.14 14.77
C LEU A 535 24.23 28.50 15.24
N ALA A 536 24.07 29.69 15.82
CA ALA A 536 22.77 30.21 16.24
C ALA A 536 21.99 30.78 15.04
N SER A 537 20.68 30.54 14.99
CA SER A 537 19.82 31.02 13.91
C SER A 537 19.50 32.52 14.05
N PRO A 538 19.54 33.32 12.97
CA PRO A 538 19.11 34.72 12.99
C PRO A 538 17.58 34.85 13.14
N PRO A 539 17.07 35.98 13.68
CA PRO A 539 15.65 36.15 13.96
C PRO A 539 14.81 36.30 12.69
N GLN A 540 13.69 35.57 12.61
CA GLN A 540 12.74 35.68 11.50
C GLN A 540 11.92 36.97 11.61
N ARG A 541 12.10 37.90 10.66
CA ARG A 541 11.20 39.05 10.48
C ARG A 541 9.90 38.57 9.83
N GLN A 542 8.79 38.64 10.58
CA GLN A 542 7.46 38.39 10.02
C GLN A 542 7.14 39.42 8.92
N GLN A 543 6.68 38.95 7.76
CA GLN A 543 6.02 39.75 6.74
C GLN A 543 4.59 39.24 6.56
N SER A 544 3.62 40.14 6.60
CA SER A 544 2.20 39.82 6.49
C SER A 544 1.80 39.59 5.04
N ILE A 545 1.32 38.39 4.73
CA ILE A 545 0.78 38.03 3.41
C ILE A 545 -0.72 38.32 3.41
N SER A 546 -1.15 39.31 2.61
CA SER A 546 -2.56 39.59 2.36
C SER A 546 -3.16 38.58 1.36
N GLN A 547 -4.31 37.99 1.71
CA GLN A 547 -5.03 37.07 0.81
C GLN A 547 -6.00 37.85 -0.10
N PRO A 548 -6.04 37.57 -1.42
CA PRO A 548 -7.04 38.14 -2.32
C PRO A 548 -8.40 37.46 -2.12
N THR A 549 -9.45 38.25 -1.89
CA THR A 549 -10.80 37.74 -1.60
C THR A 549 -11.59 37.46 -2.88
N SER A 550 -11.73 36.18 -3.24
CA SER A 550 -12.67 35.72 -4.28
C SER A 550 -13.82 34.92 -3.68
N LYS A 551 -15.06 35.40 -3.84
CA LYS A 551 -16.29 34.77 -3.32
C LYS A 551 -16.76 33.64 -4.24
N ASN A 552 -16.08 32.50 -4.23
CA ASN A 552 -16.45 31.37 -5.07
C ASN A 552 -17.62 30.55 -4.49
N LYS A 553 -18.62 30.20 -5.31
CA LYS A 553 -19.82 29.45 -4.87
C LYS A 553 -19.42 28.03 -4.48
N LYS A 554 -19.55 27.68 -3.20
CA LYS A 554 -19.25 26.33 -2.69
C LYS A 554 -20.28 25.31 -3.19
N SER A 555 -19.98 24.67 -4.33
CA SER A 555 -20.51 23.33 -4.59
C SER A 555 -20.14 22.41 -3.42
N LYS A 556 -21.09 21.61 -2.93
CA LYS A 556 -20.82 20.58 -1.92
C LYS A 556 -20.03 19.43 -2.57
N ARG A 557 -18.70 19.57 -2.67
CA ARG A 557 -17.82 18.40 -2.91
C ARG A 557 -18.16 17.33 -1.86
N PRO A 558 -18.25 16.04 -2.23
CA PRO A 558 -18.54 14.96 -1.29
C PRO A 558 -17.49 14.90 -0.17
N VAL A 559 -17.84 14.26 0.93
CA VAL A 559 -16.89 14.00 2.04
C VAL A 559 -15.75 13.14 1.47
N ARG A 560 -14.50 13.62 1.53
CA ARG A 560 -13.37 13.01 0.81
C ARG A 560 -13.00 11.59 1.29
N SER A 561 -13.51 11.19 2.45
CA SER A 561 -13.39 9.83 3.01
C SER A 561 -14.43 8.84 2.48
N ALA A 562 -15.39 9.30 1.67
CA ALA A 562 -16.43 8.45 1.10
C ALA A 562 -15.93 7.75 -0.16
N LEU A 563 -16.16 6.44 -0.22
CA LEU A 563 -15.89 5.60 -1.37
C LEU A 563 -16.67 6.06 -2.59
N GLN A 564 -16.06 5.96 -3.77
CA GLN A 564 -16.60 6.39 -5.06
C GLN A 564 -16.29 5.33 -6.12
N PRO A 565 -17.12 5.21 -7.18
CA PRO A 565 -16.87 4.27 -8.26
C PRO A 565 -15.47 4.42 -8.86
N ASN A 566 -14.87 3.31 -9.27
CA ASN A 566 -13.50 3.18 -9.74
C ASN A 566 -12.41 3.57 -8.70
N MET A 567 -12.72 3.73 -7.41
CA MET A 567 -11.70 3.55 -6.38
C MET A 567 -11.34 2.06 -6.29
N VAL A 568 -10.04 1.75 -6.15
CA VAL A 568 -9.57 0.44 -5.70
C VAL A 568 -8.95 0.59 -4.32
N VAL A 569 -9.26 -0.33 -3.41
CA VAL A 569 -8.74 -0.37 -2.03
C VAL A 569 -8.41 -1.79 -1.59
N THR A 570 -7.48 -1.97 -0.66
CA THR A 570 -7.33 -3.23 0.08
C THR A 570 -8.41 -3.38 1.14
N VAL A 571 -8.71 -4.63 1.51
CA VAL A 571 -9.50 -4.96 2.71
C VAL A 571 -8.75 -6.03 3.50
N GLU A 572 -7.90 -5.57 4.42
CA GLU A 572 -6.79 -6.29 5.08
C GLU A 572 -6.97 -6.50 6.61
N PRO A 573 -8.12 -6.94 7.14
CA PRO A 573 -8.23 -7.19 8.58
C PRO A 573 -7.21 -8.22 9.05
N GLY A 574 -6.69 -8.01 10.27
CA GLY A 574 -5.79 -8.95 10.90
C GLY A 574 -5.80 -8.88 12.43
N ILE A 575 -5.43 -9.99 13.04
CA ILE A 575 -5.32 -10.16 14.50
C ILE A 575 -3.94 -10.73 14.82
N TYR A 576 -3.20 -10.06 15.72
CA TYR A 576 -1.80 -10.35 16.00
C TYR A 576 -1.50 -10.44 17.49
N PHE A 577 -0.58 -11.33 17.82
CA PHE A 577 -0.09 -11.64 19.17
C PHE A 577 1.38 -11.25 19.28
N CYS A 578 1.69 -9.98 18.98
CA CYS A 578 3.04 -9.44 19.08
C CYS A 578 3.39 -9.21 20.56
N ARG A 579 3.99 -10.22 21.21
CA ARG A 579 4.29 -10.22 22.66
C ARG A 579 4.99 -8.94 23.14
N PRO A 580 6.10 -8.46 22.53
CA PRO A 580 6.78 -7.24 23.00
C PRO A 580 5.92 -5.98 22.89
N TYR A 581 5.03 -5.91 21.89
CA TYR A 581 4.11 -4.78 21.70
C TYR A 581 3.01 -4.76 22.76
N ILE A 582 2.34 -5.91 22.96
CA ILE A 582 1.21 -6.03 23.90
C ILE A 582 1.69 -5.87 25.35
N GLU A 583 2.82 -6.49 25.72
CA GLU A 583 3.43 -6.33 27.06
C GLU A 583 3.88 -4.88 27.32
N ALA A 584 4.52 -4.21 26.36
CA ALA A 584 5.05 -2.87 26.57
C ALA A 584 3.98 -1.77 26.58
N TYR A 585 2.96 -1.87 25.71
CA TYR A 585 2.01 -0.77 25.47
C TYR A 585 0.62 -0.96 26.08
N PHE A 586 0.20 -2.19 26.39
CA PHE A 586 -1.16 -2.49 26.87
C PHE A 586 -1.17 -3.12 28.27
N LEU A 587 -0.39 -4.18 28.52
CA LEU A 587 -0.41 -4.86 29.83
C LEU A 587 0.21 -4.02 30.96
N ARG A 588 1.07 -3.05 30.64
CA ARG A 588 1.59 -2.04 31.60
C ARG A 588 0.63 -0.88 31.90
N ARG A 589 -0.57 -0.86 31.31
CA ARG A 589 -1.52 0.25 31.39
C ARG A 589 -2.86 -0.21 31.98
N PRO A 590 -3.20 0.13 33.24
CA PRO A 590 -4.38 -0.39 33.93
C PRO A 590 -5.71 -0.20 33.17
N GLU A 591 -5.84 0.87 32.37
CA GLU A 591 -7.02 1.13 31.55
C GLU A 591 -7.19 0.14 30.38
N HIS A 592 -6.14 -0.59 30.00
CA HIS A 592 -6.17 -1.64 28.98
C HIS A 592 -5.97 -3.04 29.58
N ALA A 593 -4.98 -3.20 30.45
CA ALA A 593 -4.62 -4.48 31.09
C ALA A 593 -5.81 -5.15 31.79
N ARG A 594 -6.71 -4.36 32.42
CA ARG A 594 -7.91 -4.88 33.09
C ARG A 594 -8.84 -5.70 32.19
N TYR A 595 -8.76 -5.48 30.87
CA TYR A 595 -9.62 -6.08 29.85
C TYR A 595 -8.93 -7.21 29.06
N ILE A 596 -7.67 -7.55 29.33
CA ILE A 596 -6.88 -8.53 28.56
C ILE A 596 -6.48 -9.69 29.48
N ASP A 597 -6.74 -10.92 29.08
CA ASP A 597 -6.33 -12.09 29.86
C ASP A 597 -4.91 -12.53 29.46
N ALA A 598 -3.93 -12.17 30.30
CA ALA A 598 -2.53 -12.53 30.10
C ALA A 598 -2.29 -14.05 30.16
N ALA A 599 -3.09 -14.82 30.89
CA ALA A 599 -2.99 -16.28 30.93
C ALA A 599 -3.64 -16.94 29.70
N ALA A 600 -4.67 -16.32 29.11
CA ALA A 600 -5.18 -16.74 27.80
C ALA A 600 -4.15 -16.55 26.68
N LEU A 601 -3.42 -15.43 26.70
CA LEU A 601 -2.46 -15.07 25.66
C LEU A 601 -1.28 -16.04 25.49
N GLU A 602 -0.87 -16.76 26.54
CA GLU A 602 0.21 -17.76 26.43
C GLU A 602 -0.12 -18.91 25.45
N ARG A 603 -1.41 -19.15 25.15
CA ARG A 603 -1.82 -20.10 24.09
C ARG A 603 -1.64 -19.55 22.67
N TYR A 604 -1.64 -18.22 22.51
CA TYR A 604 -1.70 -17.54 21.21
C TYR A 604 -0.36 -16.94 20.76
N TRP A 605 0.64 -16.77 21.65
CA TRP A 605 1.94 -16.21 21.25
C TRP A 605 2.64 -16.95 20.09
N ALA A 606 2.50 -18.29 20.04
CA ALA A 606 3.07 -19.10 18.96
C ALA A 606 2.32 -18.93 17.61
N VAL A 607 1.01 -18.63 17.65
CA VAL A 607 0.19 -18.35 16.47
C VAL A 607 0.72 -17.12 15.73
N GLY A 608 1.21 -16.12 16.47
CA GLY A 608 1.82 -14.90 15.94
C GLY A 608 0.80 -13.93 15.34
N GLY A 609 0.06 -14.34 14.33
CA GLY A 609 -1.04 -13.54 13.78
C GLY A 609 -1.70 -14.14 12.55
N VAL A 610 -2.79 -13.52 12.14
CA VAL A 610 -3.55 -13.83 10.92
C VAL A 610 -3.85 -12.52 10.21
N ARG A 611 -3.67 -12.49 8.89
CA ARG A 611 -4.21 -11.47 7.98
C ARG A 611 -4.84 -12.15 6.76
N VAL A 612 -5.93 -11.59 6.24
CA VAL A 612 -6.53 -11.98 4.97
C VAL A 612 -6.86 -10.68 4.24
N GLU A 613 -6.46 -10.57 2.98
CA GLU A 613 -6.50 -9.30 2.25
C GLU A 613 -6.77 -9.49 0.77
N ASP A 614 -7.60 -8.61 0.22
CA ASP A 614 -8.00 -8.60 -1.19
C ASP A 614 -8.07 -7.18 -1.73
N CYS A 615 -7.79 -7.03 -3.03
CA CYS A 615 -7.97 -5.78 -3.77
C CYS A 615 -9.42 -5.64 -4.24
N VAL A 616 -10.18 -4.71 -3.66
CA VAL A 616 -11.59 -4.48 -3.97
C VAL A 616 -11.78 -3.22 -4.80
N LEU A 617 -12.44 -3.36 -5.96
CA LEU A 617 -12.92 -2.28 -6.82
C LEU A 617 -14.31 -1.83 -6.36
N VAL A 618 -14.50 -0.52 -6.17
CA VAL A 618 -15.83 0.07 -5.92
C VAL A 618 -16.57 0.24 -7.25
N THR A 619 -17.77 -0.35 -7.38
CA THR A 619 -18.62 -0.22 -8.59
C THR A 619 -19.57 0.97 -8.46
N GLN A 620 -20.59 1.08 -9.32
CA GLN A 620 -21.62 2.13 -9.24
C GLN A 620 -22.64 1.90 -8.11
N ASP A 621 -22.76 0.67 -7.64
CA ASP A 621 -23.83 0.16 -6.78
C ASP A 621 -23.33 -0.68 -5.59
N GLY A 622 -22.11 -1.22 -5.68
CA GLY A 622 -21.50 -2.13 -4.73
C GLY A 622 -19.98 -2.19 -4.90
N CYS A 623 -19.44 -3.40 -4.98
CA CYS A 623 -18.03 -3.66 -5.22
C CYS A 623 -17.78 -4.96 -6.00
N GLU A 624 -16.57 -5.09 -6.52
CA GLU A 624 -16.02 -6.30 -7.12
C GLU A 624 -14.71 -6.66 -6.42
N ASP A 625 -14.59 -7.89 -5.94
CA ASP A 625 -13.32 -8.44 -5.45
C ASP A 625 -12.47 -8.82 -6.67
N LEU A 626 -11.32 -8.16 -6.86
CA LEU A 626 -10.41 -8.45 -7.97
C LEU A 626 -9.49 -9.64 -7.66
N THR A 627 -9.44 -10.09 -6.41
CA THR A 627 -8.52 -11.13 -5.96
C THR A 627 -9.14 -12.52 -6.09
N THR A 628 -8.53 -13.37 -6.90
CA THR A 628 -8.97 -14.77 -7.14
C THR A 628 -8.10 -15.79 -6.39
N ALA A 629 -7.28 -15.32 -5.45
CA ALA A 629 -6.52 -16.15 -4.54
C ALA A 629 -7.50 -16.88 -3.60
N PRO A 630 -7.36 -18.20 -3.41
CA PRO A 630 -8.29 -18.95 -2.58
C PRO A 630 -8.22 -18.47 -1.12
N LYS A 631 -9.37 -18.31 -0.45
CA LYS A 631 -9.48 -18.03 0.99
C LYS A 631 -10.52 -18.94 1.66
N GLY A 632 -10.55 -18.93 2.99
CA GLY A 632 -11.53 -19.66 3.79
C GLY A 632 -11.59 -21.15 3.46
N GLY A 633 -12.81 -21.66 3.32
CA GLY A 633 -13.04 -23.05 2.96
C GLY A 633 -12.53 -23.47 1.57
N GLU A 634 -12.32 -22.55 0.62
CA GLU A 634 -11.72 -22.90 -0.68
C GLU A 634 -10.23 -23.21 -0.51
N LEU A 635 -9.51 -22.34 0.21
CA LEU A 635 -8.08 -22.52 0.50
C LEU A 635 -7.82 -23.82 1.25
N LEU A 636 -8.62 -24.09 2.29
CA LEU A 636 -8.52 -25.32 3.07
C LEU A 636 -8.76 -26.56 2.19
N ARG A 637 -9.82 -26.59 1.37
CA ARG A 637 -10.07 -27.71 0.43
C ARG A 637 -8.93 -27.90 -0.58
N LEU A 638 -8.39 -26.81 -1.13
CA LEU A 638 -7.27 -26.85 -2.07
C LEU A 638 -6.01 -27.50 -1.44
N MET A 639 -5.78 -27.27 -0.15
CA MET A 639 -4.67 -27.85 0.62
C MET A 639 -4.97 -29.26 1.14
N GLY A 640 -6.05 -29.92 0.68
CA GLY A 640 -6.42 -31.28 1.08
C GLY A 640 -7.23 -31.39 2.38
N TYR A 641 -7.77 -30.28 2.88
CA TYR A 641 -8.65 -30.27 4.05
C TYR A 641 -10.09 -30.64 3.64
N ALA A 642 -10.38 -31.95 3.70
CA ALA A 642 -11.73 -32.48 3.91
C ALA A 642 -12.09 -32.50 5.41
#